data_AF-A0A9W9RRY7-F1
#
_entry.id   AF-A0A9W9RRY7-F1
#
_cell.length_a   1.000
_cell.length_b   1.000
_cell.length_c   1.000
_cell.angle_alpha   90.00
_cell.angle_beta   90.00
_cell.angle_gamma   90.00
#
_symmetry.space_group_name_H-M   'P 1'
#
loop_
_entity.id
_entity.type
_entity.pdbx_description
1 polymer ?
#
loop_
_entity_poly.entity_id
_entity_poly.type
_entity_poly.pdbx_seq_one_letter_code
_entity_poly.pdbx_strand_id
1 'polypeptide(L)'
;MGTNSAATVATSMINTFQSIRFGLMVGIGGGIPSKVSLGDVVVSQPVADYHGVIQWDIGKLERDRRFVHTGSLNRPPNALLNASNQLKSNHEMYGSKINEYLDDMERKFPRLAPKYTRCEALQDPLLVSERFRTPREVYFLSWLWQAIIAIIAYLLGSWAINPVNEENVRVSEKAEGARAPRDVRMEAAGLMNDFPCIVIRGICDYADSGKEKTWQEYAAAVAAAYAKELLGCVQPSVVDTEDTAKAILEKVQLQIDSMQQTTAATRATADSIRSDLHTSEIKRWLCPPDPSSNASHARTLRHEGTGTWLLESPVFQEWHSGSRRQLWLHGLAGCGKSVLSTTVLDHLANRNDDLILSFFFDFNDVAKQTLEGMLRSLAFQLYRRGVDSANHLDALFQAHRNGSDQPTTKVLWSVVFKMLVAQRKVSIVLDALDESKTRDAVLGWIKDMVSRPELVHVQLLLTGRPESEFLRDIPPLIGKQNSLALDKQAIKSDIRSWVIAQLSQRRDFTEKPLSQNLLEEIRKKVGDGADGMFRWAFCQLDSLARCRHEAAMEEALESLPLDLNETYERIFESIPSELKTDAIRLLQFLVHSKRPLTLAEVKEVIATQIEDESRGFDIKRRLFCETDILAYCPSLVTVIYNNDKELHLAHFSVEEYLLRYDQFQITTASISITRTCLTYLTDINGSEREITRYFPMARYAAEHWTYHATLTLAYEEITQRIVSFLETEETFQRWARLHQADRSWDDSPGAARGSRLYYACFNGLGVPARDLIDKGADVNAQGGYYGNALQAASQRGHQEIVNLLLNNAADVNAQGGYYGNALQAASGCGYQEIVNAQGGFYGNALQAASQRGHHGIVNMLQRRGAITLPSP
;
A
#
# COMPACT_ATOMS: atom_id res chain seq x y z
N MET A 1 -30.44 -46.68 -2.65
CA MET A 1 -29.36 -47.53 -3.22
C MET A 1 -29.68 -47.91 -4.68
N GLY A 2 -29.84 -46.94 -5.59
CA GLY A 2 -30.16 -47.24 -7.01
C GLY A 2 -29.54 -46.30 -8.04
N THR A 3 -28.92 -45.20 -7.63
CA THR A 3 -28.36 -44.18 -8.53
C THR A 3 -27.01 -44.60 -9.12
N ASN A 4 -26.13 -45.18 -8.31
CA ASN A 4 -24.76 -45.50 -8.73
C ASN A 4 -24.72 -46.63 -9.77
N SER A 5 -25.50 -47.71 -9.59
CA SER A 5 -25.49 -48.82 -10.53
C SER A 5 -26.09 -48.47 -11.90
N ALA A 6 -27.18 -47.68 -11.93
CA ALA A 6 -27.79 -47.22 -13.18
C ALA A 6 -26.90 -46.19 -13.91
N ALA A 7 -26.25 -45.28 -13.16
CA ALA A 7 -25.26 -44.33 -13.68
C ALA A 7 -24.06 -45.04 -14.31
N THR A 8 -23.46 -46.00 -13.59
CA THR A 8 -22.33 -46.76 -14.11
C THR A 8 -22.69 -47.52 -15.39
N VAL A 9 -23.87 -48.14 -15.46
CA VAL A 9 -24.32 -48.83 -16.69
C VAL A 9 -24.54 -47.84 -17.84
N ALA A 10 -25.19 -46.70 -17.59
CA ALA A 10 -25.40 -45.68 -18.62
C ALA A 10 -24.07 -45.12 -19.15
N THR A 11 -23.11 -44.79 -18.29
CA THR A 11 -21.76 -44.34 -18.68
C THR A 11 -21.02 -45.42 -19.47
N SER A 12 -21.06 -46.68 -19.04
CA SER A 12 -20.48 -47.79 -19.79
C SER A 12 -21.13 -47.98 -21.16
N MET A 13 -22.46 -47.81 -21.26
CA MET A 13 -23.19 -47.91 -22.53
C MET A 13 -22.81 -46.78 -23.49
N ILE A 14 -22.69 -45.53 -23.04
CA ILE A 14 -22.26 -44.39 -23.89
C ILE A 14 -20.85 -44.60 -24.43
N ASN A 15 -19.94 -45.11 -23.60
CA ASN A 15 -18.56 -45.39 -23.99
C ASN A 15 -18.45 -46.58 -24.96
N THR A 16 -19.34 -47.57 -24.83
CA THR A 16 -19.34 -48.78 -25.67
C THR A 16 -20.09 -48.57 -26.99
N PHE A 17 -21.22 -47.87 -26.97
CA PHE A 17 -22.11 -47.66 -28.12
C PHE A 17 -22.11 -46.18 -28.52
N GLN A 18 -21.26 -45.83 -29.48
CA GLN A 18 -21.02 -44.44 -29.89
C GLN A 18 -22.19 -43.79 -30.63
N SER A 19 -23.16 -44.59 -31.10
CA SER A 19 -24.33 -44.11 -31.84
C SER A 19 -25.53 -43.77 -30.96
N ILE A 20 -25.42 -43.90 -29.63
CA ILE A 20 -26.53 -43.54 -28.73
C ILE A 20 -26.75 -42.02 -28.73
N ARG A 21 -27.98 -41.61 -29.08
CA ARG A 21 -28.42 -40.22 -29.15
C ARG A 21 -29.30 -39.79 -27.96
N PHE A 22 -30.12 -40.71 -27.46
CA PHE A 22 -30.95 -40.48 -26.27
C PHE A 22 -31.31 -41.79 -25.55
N GLY A 23 -31.93 -41.69 -24.38
CA GLY A 23 -32.68 -42.79 -23.79
C GLY A 23 -33.95 -42.37 -23.05
N LEU A 24 -34.65 -43.37 -22.52
CA LEU A 24 -35.92 -43.23 -21.80
C LEU A 24 -35.75 -43.75 -20.39
N MET A 25 -36.06 -42.92 -19.39
CA MET A 25 -36.03 -43.31 -17.99
C MET A 25 -37.47 -43.56 -17.52
N VAL A 26 -37.89 -44.83 -17.57
CA VAL A 26 -39.27 -45.24 -17.25
C VAL A 26 -39.31 -45.92 -15.89
N GLY A 27 -40.28 -45.55 -15.05
CA GLY A 27 -40.51 -46.25 -13.78
C GLY A 27 -41.65 -45.64 -12.98
N ILE A 28 -41.59 -45.79 -11.66
CA ILE A 28 -42.60 -45.25 -10.73
C ILE A 28 -42.04 -44.09 -9.90
N GLY A 29 -42.91 -43.25 -9.36
CA GLY A 29 -42.56 -42.14 -8.46
C GLY A 29 -43.75 -41.71 -7.59
N GLY A 30 -43.47 -40.90 -6.57
CA GLY A 30 -44.51 -40.37 -5.67
C GLY A 30 -44.97 -38.97 -6.07
N GLY A 31 -46.27 -38.71 -6.05
CA GLY A 31 -46.89 -37.45 -6.48
C GLY A 31 -47.26 -36.51 -5.33
N ILE A 32 -47.61 -35.25 -5.65
CA ILE A 32 -48.17 -34.30 -4.67
C ILE A 32 -49.71 -34.24 -4.82
N PRO A 33 -50.47 -34.47 -3.72
CA PRO A 33 -51.94 -34.59 -3.70
C PRO A 33 -52.75 -33.55 -4.46
N SER A 34 -52.27 -32.31 -4.54
CA SER A 34 -53.04 -31.20 -5.12
C SER A 34 -52.97 -31.11 -6.65
N LYS A 35 -52.21 -31.97 -7.34
CA LYS A 35 -51.93 -31.84 -8.80
C LYS A 35 -51.92 -33.14 -9.62
N VAL A 36 -51.85 -34.32 -9.00
CA VAL A 36 -51.79 -35.64 -9.67
C VAL A 36 -52.54 -36.68 -8.84
N SER A 37 -53.13 -37.70 -9.46
CA SER A 37 -53.80 -38.82 -8.80
C SER A 37 -52.97 -40.11 -8.87
N LEU A 38 -53.23 -41.08 -7.99
CA LEU A 38 -52.59 -42.40 -8.10
C LEU A 38 -52.97 -43.09 -9.41
N GLY A 39 -51.98 -43.63 -10.11
CA GLY A 39 -52.14 -44.22 -11.45
C GLY A 39 -51.92 -43.26 -12.62
N ASP A 40 -51.72 -41.96 -12.37
CA ASP A 40 -51.35 -40.99 -13.42
C ASP A 40 -49.92 -41.23 -13.94
N VAL A 41 -49.64 -40.76 -15.16
CA VAL A 41 -48.28 -40.69 -15.72
C VAL A 41 -47.80 -39.25 -15.79
N VAL A 42 -46.61 -39.01 -15.26
CA VAL A 42 -45.90 -37.73 -15.30
C VAL A 42 -44.67 -37.85 -16.18
N VAL A 43 -44.45 -36.86 -17.05
CA VAL A 43 -43.35 -36.82 -18.01
C VAL A 43 -42.57 -35.51 -17.85
N SER A 44 -41.24 -35.58 -17.87
CA SER A 44 -40.38 -34.39 -17.77
C SER A 44 -40.52 -33.49 -18.99
N GLN A 45 -40.93 -32.23 -18.78
CA GLN A 45 -41.02 -31.20 -19.83
C GLN A 45 -40.41 -29.89 -19.33
N PRO A 46 -39.65 -29.15 -20.17
CA PRO A 46 -39.08 -27.85 -19.81
C PRO A 46 -40.18 -26.79 -19.67
N VAL A 47 -40.15 -25.99 -18.60
CA VAL A 47 -41.11 -24.91 -18.32
C VAL A 47 -40.37 -23.69 -17.77
N ALA A 48 -40.52 -22.53 -18.43
CA ALA A 48 -39.85 -21.27 -18.06
C ALA A 48 -38.32 -21.44 -17.86
N ASP A 49 -37.78 -21.06 -16.70
CA ASP A 49 -36.35 -21.14 -16.37
C ASP A 49 -35.88 -22.57 -15.99
N TYR A 50 -36.78 -23.55 -16.02
CA TYR A 50 -36.50 -24.93 -15.61
C TYR A 50 -36.39 -25.87 -16.82
N HIS A 51 -35.26 -26.56 -16.90
CA HIS A 51 -34.87 -27.34 -18.07
C HIS A 51 -35.53 -28.73 -18.16
N GLY A 52 -36.28 -29.18 -17.15
CA GLY A 52 -37.17 -30.34 -17.25
C GLY A 52 -37.43 -31.09 -15.95
N VAL A 53 -36.39 -31.30 -15.13
CA VAL A 53 -36.51 -31.90 -13.80
C VAL A 53 -35.80 -31.01 -12.78
N ILE A 54 -36.45 -30.78 -11.65
CA ILE A 54 -35.95 -29.93 -10.56
C ILE A 54 -35.61 -30.81 -9.37
N GLN A 55 -34.40 -30.65 -8.82
CA GLN A 55 -34.00 -31.32 -7.58
C GLN A 55 -34.34 -30.41 -6.39
N TRP A 56 -35.37 -30.79 -5.63
CA TRP A 56 -35.91 -29.94 -4.55
C TRP A 56 -34.92 -29.74 -3.39
N ASP A 57 -34.00 -30.69 -3.21
CA ASP A 57 -33.09 -30.76 -2.05
C ASP A 57 -31.88 -29.81 -2.18
N ILE A 58 -31.75 -29.06 -3.28
CA ILE A 58 -30.60 -28.20 -3.58
C ILE A 58 -31.07 -26.77 -3.92
N GLY A 59 -30.77 -25.83 -3.03
CA GLY A 59 -31.01 -24.41 -3.24
C GLY A 59 -30.14 -23.54 -2.35
N LYS A 60 -30.02 -22.27 -2.71
CA LYS A 60 -29.25 -21.28 -1.96
C LYS A 60 -30.21 -20.25 -1.40
N LEU A 61 -30.02 -19.93 -0.13
CA LEU A 61 -30.72 -18.82 0.50
C LEU A 61 -30.05 -17.53 0.02
N GLU A 62 -30.75 -16.73 -0.77
CA GLU A 62 -30.25 -15.40 -1.14
C GLU A 62 -30.30 -14.45 0.06
N ARG A 63 -29.59 -13.32 -0.03
CA ARG A 63 -29.46 -12.32 1.05
C ARG A 63 -30.82 -11.85 1.60
N ASP A 64 -31.87 -12.01 0.81
CA ASP A 64 -33.24 -11.59 1.12
C ASP A 64 -34.07 -12.71 1.79
N ARG A 65 -33.43 -13.81 2.23
CA ARG A 65 -34.04 -15.01 2.82
C ARG A 65 -35.01 -15.77 1.90
N ARG A 66 -35.02 -15.47 0.60
CA ARG A 66 -35.75 -16.25 -0.40
C ARG A 66 -34.94 -17.50 -0.75
N PHE A 67 -35.56 -18.67 -0.62
CA PHE A 67 -34.93 -19.91 -1.09
C PHE A 67 -35.04 -19.97 -2.61
N VAL A 68 -33.90 -19.89 -3.29
CA VAL A 68 -33.82 -19.99 -4.75
C VAL A 68 -33.24 -21.35 -5.11
N HIS A 69 -33.96 -22.13 -5.91
CA HIS A 69 -33.46 -23.39 -6.43
C HIS A 69 -32.30 -23.12 -7.38
N THR A 70 -31.10 -23.61 -7.05
CA THR A 70 -29.87 -23.30 -7.79
C THR A 70 -29.49 -24.37 -8.83
N GLY A 71 -30.38 -25.31 -9.13
CA GLY A 71 -30.10 -26.37 -10.10
C GLY A 71 -31.35 -26.97 -10.72
N SER A 72 -31.37 -27.06 -12.06
CA SER A 72 -32.26 -27.92 -12.83
C SER A 72 -31.43 -28.91 -13.62
N LEU A 73 -31.93 -30.13 -13.80
CA LEU A 73 -31.25 -31.13 -14.61
C LEU A 73 -31.33 -30.77 -16.10
N ASN A 74 -30.41 -31.31 -16.91
CA ASN A 74 -30.32 -31.02 -18.35
C ASN A 74 -31.66 -31.22 -19.08
N ARG A 75 -31.81 -30.55 -20.24
CA ARG A 75 -33.03 -30.59 -21.04
C ARG A 75 -33.20 -31.94 -21.76
N PRO A 76 -34.42 -32.52 -21.86
CA PRO A 76 -34.63 -33.69 -22.70
C PRO A 76 -34.30 -33.38 -24.18
N PRO A 77 -33.79 -34.37 -24.96
CA PRO A 77 -33.53 -34.21 -26.38
C PRO A 77 -34.74 -33.72 -27.18
N ASN A 78 -34.50 -32.91 -28.22
CA ASN A 78 -35.57 -32.31 -29.02
C ASN A 78 -36.42 -33.38 -29.72
N ALA A 79 -35.80 -34.48 -30.16
CA ALA A 79 -36.51 -35.62 -30.74
C ALA A 79 -37.60 -36.17 -29.81
N LEU A 80 -37.32 -36.27 -28.51
CA LEU A 80 -38.26 -36.77 -27.51
C LEU A 80 -39.30 -35.73 -27.11
N LEU A 81 -38.92 -34.44 -27.06
CA LEU A 81 -39.87 -33.35 -26.81
C LEU A 81 -40.90 -33.21 -27.94
N ASN A 82 -40.44 -33.32 -29.18
CA ASN A 82 -41.33 -33.29 -30.36
C ASN A 82 -42.30 -34.48 -30.34
N ALA A 83 -41.79 -35.69 -30.07
CA ALA A 83 -42.62 -36.88 -29.94
C ALA A 83 -43.65 -36.75 -28.79
N SER A 84 -43.25 -36.16 -27.65
CA SER A 84 -44.14 -35.93 -26.51
C SER A 84 -45.27 -34.95 -26.83
N ASN A 85 -44.96 -33.86 -27.54
CA ASN A 85 -45.96 -32.90 -27.99
C ASN A 85 -46.93 -33.51 -29.01
N GLN A 86 -46.41 -34.30 -29.97
CA GLN A 86 -47.25 -35.02 -30.93
C GLN A 86 -48.17 -36.04 -30.24
N LEU A 87 -47.63 -36.80 -29.29
CA LEU A 87 -48.41 -37.77 -28.52
C LEU A 87 -49.53 -37.09 -27.73
N LYS A 88 -49.25 -35.94 -27.11
CA LYS A 88 -50.25 -35.15 -26.41
C LYS A 88 -51.39 -34.73 -27.34
N SER A 89 -51.07 -34.22 -28.53
CA SER A 89 -52.09 -33.88 -29.54
C SER A 89 -52.90 -35.11 -29.97
N ASN A 90 -52.27 -36.27 -30.13
CA ASN A 90 -52.97 -37.52 -30.48
C ASN A 90 -53.94 -37.96 -29.37
N HIS A 91 -53.54 -37.86 -28.10
CA HIS A 91 -54.41 -38.15 -26.95
C HIS A 91 -55.63 -37.23 -26.89
N GLU A 92 -55.45 -35.94 -27.20
CA GLU A 92 -56.55 -34.97 -27.28
C GLU A 92 -57.51 -35.26 -28.45
N MET A 93 -56.99 -35.73 -29.59
CA MET A 93 -57.81 -35.98 -30.80
C MET A 93 -58.50 -37.35 -30.83
N TYR A 94 -57.82 -38.41 -30.38
CA TYR A 94 -58.25 -39.80 -30.59
C TYR A 94 -58.37 -40.62 -29.30
N GLY A 95 -58.03 -40.03 -28.15
CA GLY A 95 -57.91 -40.74 -26.88
C GLY A 95 -56.57 -41.46 -26.73
N SER A 96 -56.31 -41.98 -25.52
CA SER A 96 -55.07 -42.70 -25.20
C SER A 96 -55.17 -44.19 -25.49
N LYS A 97 -54.11 -44.76 -26.06
CA LYS A 97 -54.00 -46.21 -26.30
C LYS A 97 -53.46 -47.00 -25.10
N ILE A 98 -53.24 -46.35 -23.96
CA ILE A 98 -52.71 -47.00 -22.76
C ILE A 98 -53.58 -48.19 -22.33
N ASN A 99 -54.90 -48.01 -22.28
CA ASN A 99 -55.81 -49.10 -21.91
C ASN A 99 -55.77 -50.25 -22.92
N GLU A 100 -55.67 -49.96 -24.23
CA GLU A 100 -55.51 -51.00 -25.25
C GLU A 100 -54.21 -51.81 -25.06
N TYR A 101 -53.12 -51.16 -24.66
CA TYR A 101 -51.86 -51.84 -24.35
C TYR A 101 -51.94 -52.66 -23.05
N LEU A 102 -52.68 -52.20 -22.06
CA LEU A 102 -52.93 -52.96 -20.83
C LEU A 102 -53.84 -54.17 -21.10
N ASP A 103 -54.88 -54.02 -21.93
CA ASP A 103 -55.75 -55.12 -22.37
C ASP A 103 -54.98 -56.15 -23.21
N ASP A 104 -54.10 -55.70 -24.12
CA ASP A 104 -53.22 -56.58 -24.89
C ASP A 104 -52.23 -57.32 -23.98
N MET A 105 -51.72 -56.67 -22.94
CA MET A 105 -50.90 -57.32 -21.91
C MET A 105 -51.70 -58.39 -21.17
N GLU A 106 -52.94 -58.10 -20.76
CA GLU A 106 -53.81 -59.04 -20.06
C GLU A 106 -54.11 -60.28 -20.91
N ARG A 107 -54.42 -60.10 -22.19
CA ARG A 107 -54.63 -61.22 -23.13
C ARG A 107 -53.38 -62.08 -23.31
N LYS A 108 -52.21 -61.44 -23.44
CA LYS A 108 -50.93 -62.15 -23.67
C LYS A 108 -50.39 -62.83 -22.42
N PHE A 109 -50.62 -62.24 -21.25
CA PHE A 109 -50.06 -62.71 -19.98
C PHE A 109 -51.13 -62.78 -18.88
N PRO A 110 -52.12 -63.68 -19.00
CA PRO A 110 -53.28 -63.72 -18.11
C PRO A 110 -52.93 -64.04 -16.64
N ARG A 111 -51.77 -64.65 -16.37
CA ARG A 111 -51.28 -64.88 -15.00
C ARG A 111 -50.65 -63.63 -14.35
N LEU A 112 -50.21 -62.66 -15.14
CA LEU A 112 -49.64 -61.40 -14.66
C LEU A 112 -50.70 -60.30 -14.57
N ALA A 113 -51.76 -60.39 -15.37
CA ALA A 113 -52.81 -59.37 -15.47
C ALA A 113 -53.36 -58.90 -14.10
N PRO A 114 -53.73 -59.78 -13.13
CA PRO A 114 -54.35 -59.34 -11.88
C PRO A 114 -53.46 -58.44 -11.01
N LYS A 115 -52.14 -58.39 -11.27
CA LYS A 115 -51.19 -57.53 -10.56
C LYS A 115 -50.98 -56.17 -11.23
N TYR A 116 -51.15 -56.09 -12.54
CA TYR A 116 -50.76 -54.93 -13.35
C TYR A 116 -51.96 -54.22 -14.00
N THR A 117 -53.19 -54.74 -13.87
CA THR A 117 -54.44 -54.11 -14.33
C THR A 117 -55.23 -53.53 -13.16
N ARG A 118 -56.14 -52.58 -13.46
CA ARG A 118 -56.92 -51.87 -12.44
C ARG A 118 -57.96 -52.80 -11.81
N CYS A 119 -57.94 -52.99 -10.49
CA CYS A 119 -58.95 -53.76 -9.76
C CYS A 119 -59.78 -52.88 -8.82
N GLU A 120 -60.96 -53.35 -8.39
CA GLU A 120 -61.86 -52.62 -7.47
C GLU A 120 -61.23 -52.29 -6.10
N ALA A 121 -60.12 -52.97 -5.74
CA ALA A 121 -59.37 -52.73 -4.51
C ALA A 121 -58.39 -51.53 -4.60
N LEU A 122 -58.15 -50.97 -5.79
CA LEU A 122 -57.33 -49.76 -5.98
C LEU A 122 -58.21 -48.51 -5.88
N GLN A 123 -58.42 -48.00 -4.66
CA GLN A 123 -59.12 -46.74 -4.38
C GLN A 123 -58.12 -45.67 -3.95
N ASP A 124 -58.23 -44.46 -4.51
CA ASP A 124 -57.37 -43.33 -4.12
C ASP A 124 -57.86 -42.76 -2.76
N PRO A 125 -57.04 -42.77 -1.70
CA PRO A 125 -57.46 -42.35 -0.36
C PRO A 125 -57.89 -40.88 -0.26
N LEU A 126 -57.36 -40.00 -1.11
CA LEU A 126 -57.60 -38.55 -1.02
C LEU A 126 -58.90 -38.11 -1.71
N LEU A 127 -59.44 -38.93 -2.63
CA LEU A 127 -60.77 -38.73 -3.21
C LEU A 127 -61.92 -39.05 -2.22
N VAL A 128 -61.63 -39.75 -1.10
CA VAL A 128 -62.63 -40.15 -0.09
C VAL A 128 -62.71 -39.16 1.10
N SER A 129 -61.70 -38.30 1.30
CA SER A 129 -61.53 -37.52 2.54
C SER A 129 -62.13 -36.10 2.57
N GLU A 130 -62.78 -35.63 1.50
CA GLU A 130 -63.38 -34.28 1.44
C GLU A 130 -64.65 -34.08 2.30
N ARG A 131 -65.14 -35.08 3.07
CA ARG A 131 -66.47 -35.01 3.71
C ARG A 131 -66.57 -34.65 5.21
N PHE A 132 -65.52 -34.59 6.04
CA PHE A 132 -65.70 -34.19 7.46
C PHE A 132 -64.45 -33.53 8.10
N ARG A 133 -64.52 -32.23 8.43
CA ARG A 133 -63.72 -31.58 9.50
C ARG A 133 -64.50 -30.45 10.18
N THR A 134 -64.52 -30.44 11.52
CA THR A 134 -64.80 -29.26 12.36
C THR A 134 -63.68 -29.07 13.42
N PRO A 135 -63.48 -27.86 13.98
CA PRO A 135 -62.20 -27.48 14.60
C PRO A 135 -62.31 -27.24 16.12
N ARG A 136 -61.66 -28.09 16.95
CA ARG A 136 -61.31 -27.78 18.35
C ARG A 136 -60.45 -28.88 18.98
N GLU A 137 -59.14 -28.91 18.72
CA GLU A 137 -58.15 -29.68 19.52
C GLU A 137 -56.69 -29.39 19.09
N VAL A 138 -56.24 -28.13 19.16
CA VAL A 138 -54.82 -27.76 18.86
C VAL A 138 -54.15 -26.93 19.97
N TYR A 139 -54.85 -26.56 21.05
CA TYR A 139 -54.29 -25.64 22.06
C TYR A 139 -53.55 -26.28 23.24
N PHE A 140 -53.38 -27.61 23.29
CA PHE A 140 -52.72 -28.28 24.43
C PHE A 140 -51.27 -28.73 24.14
N LEU A 141 -50.89 -28.96 22.88
CA LEU A 141 -49.54 -29.42 22.51
C LEU A 141 -48.50 -28.30 22.34
N SER A 142 -48.94 -27.06 22.13
CA SER A 142 -48.07 -25.88 21.99
C SER A 142 -47.41 -25.47 23.32
N TRP A 143 -48.10 -25.67 24.44
CA TRP A 143 -47.62 -25.24 25.77
C TRP A 143 -46.52 -26.15 26.35
N LEU A 144 -46.59 -27.46 26.07
CA LEU A 144 -45.59 -28.44 26.54
C LEU A 144 -44.23 -28.28 25.84
N TRP A 145 -44.23 -27.79 24.60
CA TRP A 145 -43.02 -27.58 23.80
C TRP A 145 -42.22 -26.34 24.23
N GLN A 146 -42.90 -25.30 24.73
CA GLN A 146 -42.25 -24.06 25.19
C GLN A 146 -41.54 -24.21 26.55
N ALA A 147 -42.01 -25.10 27.43
CA ALA A 147 -41.36 -25.38 28.71
C ALA A 147 -40.02 -26.14 28.56
N ILE A 148 -39.89 -26.96 27.52
CA ILE A 148 -38.68 -27.76 27.23
C ILE A 148 -37.54 -26.88 26.70
N ILE A 149 -37.86 -25.86 25.90
CA ILE A 149 -36.88 -24.90 25.36
C ILE A 149 -36.26 -24.02 26.46
N ALA A 150 -37.04 -23.65 27.48
CA ALA A 150 -36.58 -22.82 28.59
C ALA A 150 -35.58 -23.53 29.53
N ILE A 151 -35.68 -24.85 29.69
CA ILE A 151 -34.78 -25.64 30.55
C ILE A 151 -33.42 -25.88 29.86
N ILE A 152 -33.42 -26.03 28.53
CA ILE A 152 -32.20 -26.22 27.73
C ILE A 152 -31.36 -24.92 27.68
N ALA A 153 -32.01 -23.75 27.73
CA ALA A 153 -31.34 -22.45 27.75
C ALA A 153 -30.70 -22.08 29.10
N TYR A 154 -31.12 -22.68 30.22
CA TYR A 154 -30.58 -22.41 31.56
C TYR A 154 -29.33 -23.23 31.90
N LEU A 155 -29.08 -24.35 31.20
CA LEU A 155 -28.00 -25.29 31.52
C LEU A 155 -26.72 -25.13 30.65
N LEU A 156 -26.74 -24.30 29.62
CA LEU A 156 -25.60 -24.11 28.70
C LEU A 156 -25.34 -22.62 28.45
N GLY A 157 -24.49 -22.01 29.28
CA GLY A 157 -24.11 -20.61 29.19
C GLY A 157 -23.49 -20.20 27.83
N SER A 158 -24.25 -19.39 27.09
CA SER A 158 -23.93 -18.40 26.04
C SER A 158 -22.70 -18.56 25.13
N TRP A 159 -22.95 -18.75 23.82
CA TRP A 159 -22.59 -17.82 22.72
C TRP A 159 -23.59 -17.97 21.54
N ALA A 160 -24.34 -16.88 21.28
CA ALA A 160 -25.01 -16.41 20.04
C ALA A 160 -25.72 -17.39 19.05
N ILE A 161 -27.04 -17.18 18.83
CA ILE A 161 -27.68 -16.65 17.60
C ILE A 161 -29.22 -16.70 17.77
N ASN A 162 -29.89 -15.54 17.61
CA ASN A 162 -31.34 -15.36 17.72
C ASN A 162 -32.12 -15.93 16.51
N PRO A 163 -33.22 -16.69 16.71
CA PRO A 163 -34.21 -16.95 15.67
C PRO A 163 -35.20 -15.77 15.60
N VAL A 164 -35.37 -15.20 14.41
CA VAL A 164 -36.38 -14.15 14.14
C VAL A 164 -37.65 -14.80 13.59
N ASN A 165 -38.74 -14.51 14.30
CA ASN A 165 -40.15 -14.83 14.08
C ASN A 165 -40.62 -14.84 12.61
N GLU A 166 -41.40 -15.87 12.30
CA GLU A 166 -42.41 -15.90 11.24
C GLU A 166 -43.65 -15.14 11.72
N GLU A 167 -44.18 -14.23 10.90
CA GLU A 167 -45.63 -14.05 10.80
C GLU A 167 -46.06 -13.46 9.45
N ASN A 168 -47.08 -14.11 8.88
CA ASN A 168 -48.14 -13.59 8.01
C ASN A 168 -47.81 -13.15 6.58
N VAL A 169 -48.15 -14.01 5.61
CA VAL A 169 -49.08 -13.63 4.52
C VAL A 169 -49.98 -14.83 4.16
N ARG A 170 -51.26 -14.73 4.52
CA ARG A 170 -52.36 -15.35 3.75
C ARG A 170 -52.77 -14.34 2.67
N VAL A 171 -52.77 -14.73 1.40
CA VAL A 171 -53.68 -14.15 0.39
C VAL A 171 -54.19 -15.29 -0.48
N SER A 172 -55.48 -15.57 -0.36
CA SER A 172 -56.28 -16.28 -1.34
C SER A 172 -56.86 -15.27 -2.32
N GLU A 173 -56.67 -15.49 -3.62
CA GLU A 173 -57.70 -15.46 -4.68
C GLU A 173 -57.11 -15.13 -6.06
N LYS A 174 -57.40 -16.04 -6.99
CA LYS A 174 -57.57 -15.86 -8.45
C LYS A 174 -56.48 -15.08 -9.21
N ALA A 175 -55.58 -15.83 -9.83
CA ALA A 175 -55.07 -15.49 -11.16
C ALA A 175 -54.75 -16.79 -11.92
N GLU A 176 -55.48 -17.01 -13.01
CA GLU A 176 -55.04 -17.88 -14.10
C GLU A 176 -53.65 -17.42 -14.57
N GLY A 177 -52.77 -18.38 -14.86
CA GLY A 177 -51.54 -18.09 -15.61
C GLY A 177 -50.23 -18.31 -14.87
N ALA A 178 -49.96 -19.55 -14.44
CA ALA A 178 -48.62 -20.14 -14.46
C ALA A 178 -48.76 -21.63 -14.11
N ARG A 179 -48.61 -22.50 -15.10
CA ARG A 179 -48.62 -23.97 -14.88
C ARG A 179 -47.36 -24.35 -14.09
N ALA A 180 -47.44 -24.30 -12.76
CA ALA A 180 -46.38 -24.79 -11.87
C ALA A 180 -46.17 -26.30 -12.11
N PRO A 181 -44.91 -26.79 -12.15
CA PRO A 181 -44.60 -28.18 -12.46
C PRO A 181 -45.32 -29.18 -11.54
N ARG A 182 -45.59 -30.38 -12.07
CA ARG A 182 -46.17 -31.51 -11.34
C ARG A 182 -45.01 -32.22 -10.62
N ASP A 183 -44.92 -32.01 -9.32
CA ASP A 183 -43.75 -32.38 -8.52
C ASP A 183 -43.77 -33.87 -8.18
N VAL A 184 -42.65 -34.57 -8.43
CA VAL A 184 -42.50 -36.02 -8.20
C VAL A 184 -41.16 -36.29 -7.51
N ARG A 185 -41.15 -37.08 -6.42
CA ARG A 185 -39.91 -37.53 -5.78
C ARG A 185 -39.26 -38.61 -6.64
N MET A 186 -38.05 -38.35 -7.17
CA MET A 186 -37.44 -39.24 -8.17
C MET A 186 -36.05 -39.74 -7.75
N GLU A 187 -35.99 -40.98 -7.27
CA GLU A 187 -34.72 -41.71 -7.21
C GLU A 187 -34.25 -42.01 -8.66
N ALA A 188 -32.98 -41.69 -8.96
CA ALA A 188 -32.30 -41.78 -10.27
C ALA A 188 -32.49 -40.64 -11.30
N ALA A 189 -33.25 -39.58 -11.02
CA ALA A 189 -33.38 -38.47 -11.98
C ALA A 189 -32.05 -37.73 -12.29
N GLY A 190 -31.11 -37.66 -11.33
CA GLY A 190 -29.82 -36.99 -11.51
C GLY A 190 -28.95 -37.49 -12.67
N LEU A 191 -29.25 -38.69 -13.19
CA LEU A 191 -28.63 -39.27 -14.38
C LEU A 191 -28.82 -38.45 -15.66
N MET A 192 -29.84 -37.59 -15.68
CA MET A 192 -30.15 -36.70 -16.80
C MET A 192 -29.04 -35.69 -17.08
N ASN A 193 -28.16 -35.40 -16.11
CA ASN A 193 -26.97 -34.57 -16.32
C ASN A 193 -25.88 -35.29 -17.12
N ASP A 194 -25.84 -36.62 -17.04
CA ASP A 194 -24.79 -37.45 -17.63
C ASP A 194 -25.26 -38.21 -18.88
N PHE A 195 -26.58 -38.24 -19.13
CA PHE A 195 -27.19 -38.97 -20.23
C PHE A 195 -28.41 -38.23 -20.81
N PRO A 196 -28.45 -37.94 -22.12
CA PRO A 196 -29.59 -37.28 -22.75
C PRO A 196 -30.84 -38.18 -22.71
N CYS A 197 -31.81 -37.85 -21.85
CA CYS A 197 -33.01 -38.68 -21.69
C CYS A 197 -34.28 -37.89 -21.34
N ILE A 198 -35.44 -38.51 -21.53
CA ILE A 198 -36.72 -38.05 -20.99
C ILE A 198 -37.16 -38.99 -19.84
N VAL A 199 -37.72 -38.42 -18.78
CA VAL A 199 -38.18 -39.16 -17.60
C VAL A 199 -39.69 -39.36 -17.66
N ILE A 200 -40.14 -40.61 -17.48
CA ILE A 200 -41.56 -41.02 -17.51
C ILE A 200 -41.87 -41.80 -16.22
N ARG A 201 -42.82 -41.33 -15.43
CA ARG A 201 -43.14 -41.89 -14.11
C ARG A 201 -44.62 -42.16 -13.93
N GLY A 202 -44.97 -43.37 -13.53
CA GLY A 202 -46.29 -43.71 -13.01
C GLY A 202 -46.37 -43.37 -11.53
N ILE A 203 -47.45 -42.71 -11.11
CA ILE A 203 -47.62 -42.27 -9.72
C ILE A 203 -48.19 -43.41 -8.87
N CYS A 204 -47.43 -43.86 -7.88
CA CYS A 204 -47.80 -45.01 -7.02
C CYS A 204 -48.05 -44.66 -5.55
N ASP A 205 -47.60 -43.50 -5.07
CA ASP A 205 -47.78 -43.03 -3.69
C ASP A 205 -47.80 -41.49 -3.66
N TYR A 206 -48.24 -40.90 -2.53
CA TYR A 206 -48.13 -39.47 -2.30
C TYR A 206 -46.93 -39.14 -1.41
N ALA A 207 -46.31 -37.99 -1.64
CA ALA A 207 -45.03 -37.62 -1.02
C ALA A 207 -45.07 -37.52 0.52
N ASP A 208 -46.25 -37.35 1.12
CA ASP A 208 -46.49 -37.12 2.55
C ASP A 208 -47.23 -38.28 3.26
N SER A 209 -47.71 -39.30 2.54
CA SER A 209 -48.41 -40.45 3.13
C SER A 209 -47.51 -41.70 3.19
N GLY A 210 -47.75 -42.58 4.16
CA GLY A 210 -46.98 -43.81 4.31
C GLY A 210 -47.00 -44.66 3.04
N LYS A 211 -45.83 -45.16 2.60
CA LYS A 211 -45.64 -45.88 1.31
C LYS A 211 -46.68 -46.98 1.10
N GLU A 212 -47.68 -46.71 0.25
CA GLU A 212 -48.68 -47.69 -0.15
C GLU A 212 -48.14 -48.51 -1.33
N LYS A 213 -47.78 -49.77 -1.10
CA LYS A 213 -47.14 -50.61 -2.13
C LYS A 213 -48.12 -51.14 -3.17
N THR A 214 -49.41 -51.02 -2.96
CA THR A 214 -50.49 -51.64 -3.74
C THR A 214 -50.63 -51.07 -5.15
N TRP A 215 -50.20 -49.82 -5.39
CA TRP A 215 -50.28 -49.15 -6.69
C TRP A 215 -49.00 -49.27 -7.54
N GLN A 216 -47.92 -49.86 -7.01
CA GLN A 216 -46.60 -49.86 -7.67
C GLN A 216 -46.62 -50.65 -8.98
N GLU A 217 -47.20 -51.85 -8.99
CA GLU A 217 -47.28 -52.68 -10.19
C GLU A 217 -48.12 -51.99 -11.27
N TYR A 218 -49.32 -51.51 -10.93
CA TYR A 218 -50.20 -50.80 -11.87
C TYR A 218 -49.52 -49.54 -12.43
N ALA A 219 -48.97 -48.67 -11.57
CA ALA A 219 -48.28 -47.46 -11.98
C ALA A 219 -47.08 -47.75 -12.92
N ALA A 220 -46.33 -48.83 -12.66
CA ALA A 220 -45.24 -49.25 -13.54
C ALA A 220 -45.75 -49.67 -14.93
N ALA A 221 -46.88 -50.39 -14.99
CA ALA A 221 -47.50 -50.81 -16.24
C ALA A 221 -48.01 -49.63 -17.07
N VAL A 222 -48.67 -48.65 -16.43
CA VAL A 222 -49.16 -47.43 -17.10
C VAL A 222 -47.98 -46.59 -17.62
N ALA A 223 -46.90 -46.44 -16.85
CA ALA A 223 -45.69 -45.74 -17.30
C ALA A 223 -45.02 -46.41 -18.50
N ALA A 224 -44.95 -47.75 -18.51
CA ALA A 224 -44.42 -48.53 -19.62
C ALA A 224 -45.31 -48.45 -20.87
N ALA A 225 -46.63 -48.48 -20.71
CA ALA A 225 -47.59 -48.30 -21.79
C ALA A 225 -47.44 -46.90 -22.43
N TYR A 226 -47.32 -45.85 -21.61
CA TYR A 226 -47.05 -44.49 -22.10
C TYR A 226 -45.71 -44.42 -22.86
N ALA A 227 -44.64 -45.01 -22.32
CA ALA A 227 -43.33 -45.01 -22.98
C ALA A 227 -43.36 -45.71 -24.36
N LYS A 228 -44.13 -46.80 -24.47
CA LYS A 228 -44.35 -47.51 -25.74
C LYS A 228 -45.08 -46.63 -26.75
N GLU A 229 -46.10 -45.90 -26.31
CA GLU A 229 -46.85 -44.98 -27.18
C GLU A 229 -45.99 -43.81 -27.64
N LEU A 230 -45.17 -43.24 -26.73
CA LEU A 230 -44.23 -42.17 -27.04
C LEU A 230 -43.22 -42.60 -28.11
N LEU A 231 -42.65 -43.80 -27.99
CA LEU A 231 -41.74 -44.36 -28.99
C LEU A 231 -42.40 -44.48 -30.37
N GLY A 232 -43.72 -44.76 -30.42
CA GLY A 232 -44.47 -44.78 -31.67
C GLY A 232 -44.61 -43.42 -32.36
N CYS A 233 -44.36 -42.31 -31.65
CA CYS A 233 -44.34 -40.96 -32.21
C CYS A 233 -42.92 -40.45 -32.54
N VAL A 234 -41.86 -41.19 -32.22
CA VAL A 234 -40.48 -40.78 -32.51
C VAL A 234 -40.17 -41.02 -33.99
N GLN A 235 -39.85 -39.95 -34.72
CA GLN A 235 -39.45 -40.03 -36.14
C GLN A 235 -37.96 -40.32 -36.28
N PRO A 236 -37.54 -41.37 -37.01
CA PRO A 236 -36.12 -41.70 -37.19
C PRO A 236 -35.27 -40.55 -37.75
N SER A 237 -35.82 -39.76 -38.69
CA SER A 237 -35.14 -38.63 -39.31
C SER A 237 -34.74 -37.52 -38.34
N VAL A 238 -35.50 -37.33 -37.25
CA VAL A 238 -35.21 -36.32 -36.22
C VAL A 238 -34.13 -36.83 -35.26
N VAL A 239 -34.07 -38.15 -35.03
CA VAL A 239 -33.06 -38.79 -34.18
C VAL A 239 -31.65 -38.66 -34.78
N ASP A 240 -31.54 -38.78 -36.11
CA ASP A 240 -30.26 -38.68 -36.81
C ASP A 240 -29.63 -37.27 -36.73
N THR A 241 -30.43 -36.25 -36.44
CA THR A 241 -29.97 -34.86 -36.30
C THR A 241 -29.51 -34.49 -34.88
N GLU A 242 -29.73 -35.34 -33.88
CA GLU A 242 -29.29 -35.10 -32.50
C GLU A 242 -27.78 -35.36 -32.33
N ASP A 243 -27.10 -34.60 -31.48
CA ASP A 243 -25.71 -34.87 -31.11
C ASP A 243 -25.59 -36.24 -30.40
N THR A 244 -24.45 -36.94 -30.54
CA THR A 244 -24.21 -38.16 -29.75
C THR A 244 -24.02 -37.78 -28.29
N ALA A 245 -24.44 -38.67 -27.38
CA ALA A 245 -24.22 -38.46 -25.94
C ALA A 245 -22.74 -38.21 -25.60
N LYS A 246 -21.81 -38.85 -26.33
CA LYS A 246 -20.36 -38.67 -26.18
C LYS A 246 -19.87 -37.26 -26.56
N ALA A 247 -20.33 -36.73 -27.69
CA ALA A 247 -19.90 -35.40 -28.16
C ALA A 247 -20.34 -34.27 -27.23
N ILE A 248 -21.48 -34.43 -26.55
CA ILE A 248 -21.98 -33.46 -25.56
C ILE A 248 -21.06 -33.45 -24.32
N LEU A 249 -20.64 -34.62 -23.83
CA LEU A 249 -19.75 -34.73 -22.67
C LEU A 249 -18.35 -34.16 -22.94
N GLU A 250 -17.80 -34.36 -24.14
CA GLU A 250 -16.49 -33.81 -24.53
C GLU A 250 -16.51 -32.27 -24.57
N LYS A 251 -17.60 -31.65 -25.04
CA LYS A 251 -17.77 -30.19 -25.03
C LYS A 251 -17.76 -29.60 -23.61
N VAL A 252 -18.34 -30.31 -22.63
CA VAL A 252 -18.36 -29.88 -21.22
C VAL A 252 -16.96 -29.95 -20.59
N GLN A 253 -16.17 -30.98 -20.89
CA GLN A 253 -14.81 -31.12 -20.37
C GLN A 253 -13.90 -29.96 -20.81
N LEU A 254 -13.97 -29.57 -22.09
CA LEU A 254 -13.20 -28.46 -22.63
C LEU A 254 -13.49 -27.12 -21.93
N GLN A 255 -14.75 -26.89 -21.51
CA GLN A 255 -15.13 -25.68 -20.76
C GLN A 255 -14.55 -25.68 -19.34
N ILE A 256 -14.48 -26.84 -18.67
CA ILE A 256 -13.91 -26.98 -17.33
C ILE A 256 -12.41 -26.66 -17.36
N ASP A 257 -11.68 -27.19 -18.34
CA ASP A 257 -10.24 -26.98 -18.47
C ASP A 257 -9.91 -25.50 -18.70
N SER A 258 -10.71 -24.79 -19.51
CA SER A 258 -10.59 -23.34 -19.71
C SER A 258 -10.80 -22.56 -18.42
N MET A 259 -11.79 -22.94 -17.61
CA MET A 259 -12.11 -22.28 -16.34
C MET A 259 -11.00 -22.47 -15.29
N GLN A 260 -10.31 -23.62 -15.29
CA GLN A 260 -9.16 -23.86 -14.42
C GLN A 260 -7.98 -22.93 -14.77
N GLN A 261 -7.71 -22.70 -16.05
CA GLN A 261 -6.66 -21.78 -16.50
C GLN A 261 -6.96 -20.33 -16.08
N THR A 262 -8.21 -19.86 -16.23
CA THR A 262 -8.61 -18.53 -15.75
C THR A 262 -8.43 -18.39 -14.24
N THR A 263 -8.80 -19.42 -13.47
CA THR A 263 -8.65 -19.41 -12.00
C THR A 263 -7.18 -19.34 -11.56
N ALA A 264 -6.29 -20.05 -12.25
CA ALA A 264 -4.85 -19.99 -11.99
C ALA A 264 -4.28 -18.60 -12.30
N ALA A 265 -4.68 -17.98 -13.41
CA ALA A 265 -4.28 -16.62 -13.78
C ALA A 265 -4.79 -15.60 -12.75
N THR A 266 -6.05 -15.69 -12.30
CA THR A 266 -6.60 -14.80 -11.27
C THR A 266 -5.85 -14.94 -9.94
N ARG A 267 -5.47 -16.16 -9.55
CA ARG A 267 -4.67 -16.39 -8.33
C ARG A 267 -3.29 -15.75 -8.44
N ALA A 268 -2.59 -15.94 -9.57
CA ALA A 268 -1.28 -15.33 -9.80
C ALA A 268 -1.35 -13.80 -9.73
N THR A 269 -2.39 -13.19 -10.34
CA THR A 269 -2.62 -11.74 -10.24
C THR A 269 -2.90 -11.30 -8.79
N ALA A 270 -3.73 -12.05 -8.05
CA ALA A 270 -4.03 -11.74 -6.66
C ALA A 270 -2.81 -11.84 -5.74
N ASP A 271 -1.93 -12.83 -5.97
CA ASP A 271 -0.68 -12.98 -5.24
C ASP A 271 0.33 -11.86 -5.59
N SER A 272 0.40 -11.46 -6.87
CA SER A 272 1.18 -10.29 -7.30
C SER A 272 0.72 -9.01 -6.62
N ILE A 273 -0.59 -8.73 -6.62
CA ILE A 273 -1.16 -7.55 -5.99
C ILE A 273 -0.87 -7.54 -4.48
N ARG A 274 -0.95 -8.70 -3.81
CA ARG A 274 -0.62 -8.82 -2.39
C ARG A 274 0.85 -8.54 -2.13
N SER A 275 1.76 -9.04 -2.96
CA SER A 275 3.20 -8.79 -2.88
C SER A 275 3.54 -7.30 -3.07
N ASP A 276 2.89 -6.64 -4.03
CA ASP A 276 3.09 -5.21 -4.30
C ASP A 276 2.57 -4.33 -3.16
N LEU A 277 1.42 -4.69 -2.58
CA LEU A 277 0.86 -4.01 -1.42
C LEU A 277 1.79 -4.15 -0.20
N HIS A 278 2.26 -5.36 0.08
CA HIS A 278 3.18 -5.63 1.19
C HIS A 278 4.52 -4.91 1.03
N THR A 279 5.07 -4.88 -0.19
CA THR A 279 6.29 -4.10 -0.51
C THR A 279 6.10 -2.61 -0.24
N SER A 280 4.90 -2.09 -0.53
CA SER A 280 4.52 -0.70 -0.26
C SER A 280 4.35 -0.41 1.23
N GLU A 281 3.85 -1.37 2.02
CA GLU A 281 3.80 -1.29 3.49
C GLU A 281 5.21 -1.23 4.09
N ILE A 282 6.12 -2.09 3.63
CA ILE A 282 7.52 -2.07 4.05
C ILE A 282 8.20 -0.76 3.66
N LYS A 283 7.95 -0.25 2.45
CA LYS A 283 8.48 1.05 2.02
C LYS A 283 7.99 2.17 2.95
N ARG A 284 6.70 2.21 3.26
CA ARG A 284 6.09 3.22 4.13
C ARG A 284 6.66 3.13 5.55
N TRP A 285 6.83 1.92 6.07
CA TRP A 285 7.41 1.69 7.38
C TRP A 285 8.90 2.07 7.43
N LEU A 286 9.73 1.54 6.53
CA LEU A 286 11.16 1.86 6.52
C LEU A 286 11.45 3.32 6.16
N CYS A 287 10.54 3.99 5.46
CA CYS A 287 10.75 5.33 4.91
C CYS A 287 12.16 5.49 4.28
N PRO A 288 12.54 4.63 3.32
CA PRO A 288 13.89 4.60 2.79
C PRO A 288 14.15 5.83 1.92
N PRO A 289 15.26 6.57 2.12
CA PRO A 289 15.66 7.64 1.22
C PRO A 289 15.91 7.11 -0.19
N ASP A 290 15.45 7.85 -1.20
CA ASP A 290 15.56 7.44 -2.60
C ASP A 290 16.88 7.94 -3.23
N PRO A 291 17.83 7.04 -3.55
CA PRO A 291 19.10 7.43 -4.17
C PRO A 291 18.95 7.73 -5.67
N SER A 292 17.81 7.38 -6.29
CA SER A 292 17.62 7.52 -7.74
C SER A 292 17.51 8.98 -8.18
N SER A 293 17.03 9.88 -7.32
CA SER A 293 16.94 11.31 -7.62
C SER A 293 18.32 11.96 -7.76
N ASN A 294 19.28 11.63 -6.89
CA ASN A 294 20.66 12.10 -7.01
C ASN A 294 21.33 11.50 -8.26
N ALA A 295 21.11 10.21 -8.51
CA ALA A 295 21.67 9.54 -9.67
C ALA A 295 21.09 10.08 -10.99
N SER A 296 19.79 10.40 -11.05
CA SER A 296 19.19 11.01 -12.24
C SER A 296 19.73 12.43 -12.44
N HIS A 297 19.79 13.24 -11.38
CA HIS A 297 20.34 14.59 -11.45
C HIS A 297 21.80 14.60 -11.91
N ALA A 298 22.67 13.78 -11.32
CA ALA A 298 24.07 13.67 -11.74
C ALA A 298 24.21 13.21 -13.20
N ARG A 299 23.32 12.35 -13.71
CA ARG A 299 23.28 12.01 -15.15
C ARG A 299 22.89 13.19 -16.03
N THR A 300 21.98 14.07 -15.59
CA THR A 300 21.62 15.26 -16.39
C THR A 300 22.78 16.25 -16.51
N LEU A 301 23.67 16.30 -15.52
CA LEU A 301 24.86 17.16 -15.53
C LEU A 301 26.03 16.54 -16.31
N ARG A 302 25.97 15.24 -16.63
CA ARG A 302 27.08 14.52 -17.26
C ARG A 302 27.23 14.91 -18.72
N HIS A 303 28.44 15.33 -19.09
CA HIS A 303 28.83 15.46 -20.49
C HIS A 303 29.26 14.10 -21.06
N GLU A 304 28.93 13.83 -22.33
CA GLU A 304 29.33 12.60 -23.01
C GLU A 304 30.86 12.41 -22.94
N GLY A 305 31.30 11.18 -22.69
CA GLY A 305 32.71 10.85 -22.51
C GLY A 305 33.32 11.18 -21.13
N THR A 306 32.62 11.93 -20.28
CA THR A 306 33.13 12.27 -18.93
C THR A 306 33.38 11.02 -18.08
N GLY A 307 34.59 10.91 -17.52
CA GLY A 307 34.96 9.77 -16.68
C GLY A 307 35.39 8.51 -17.44
N THR A 308 35.51 8.55 -18.78
CA THR A 308 36.02 7.40 -19.56
C THR A 308 37.42 7.00 -19.10
N TRP A 309 38.27 7.99 -18.80
CA TRP A 309 39.61 7.79 -18.24
C TRP A 309 39.61 6.99 -16.93
N LEU A 310 38.56 7.11 -16.11
CA LEU A 310 38.44 6.34 -14.87
C LEU A 310 38.11 4.89 -15.20
N LEU A 311 37.17 4.67 -16.12
CA LEU A 311 36.79 3.32 -16.57
C LEU A 311 37.97 2.59 -17.21
N GLU A 312 38.79 3.28 -18.00
CA GLU A 312 39.98 2.71 -18.64
C GLU A 312 41.17 2.51 -17.68
N SER A 313 41.09 3.06 -16.47
CA SER A 313 42.19 2.96 -15.51
C SER A 313 42.42 1.52 -15.05
N PRO A 314 43.69 1.08 -14.89
CA PRO A 314 43.99 -0.27 -14.41
C PRO A 314 43.35 -0.56 -13.04
N VAL A 315 43.32 0.43 -12.16
CA VAL A 315 42.76 0.29 -10.81
C VAL A 315 41.24 0.05 -10.87
N PHE A 316 40.52 0.76 -11.73
CA PHE A 316 39.10 0.50 -11.91
C PHE A 316 38.84 -0.86 -12.57
N GLN A 317 39.64 -1.27 -13.54
CA GLN A 317 39.49 -2.59 -14.19
C GLN A 317 39.77 -3.75 -13.21
N GLU A 318 40.75 -3.61 -12.33
CA GLU A 318 40.98 -4.55 -11.23
C GLU A 318 39.78 -4.60 -10.27
N TRP A 319 39.18 -3.44 -9.96
CA TRP A 319 37.98 -3.38 -9.14
C TRP A 319 36.80 -4.04 -9.86
N HIS A 320 36.54 -3.67 -11.10
CA HIS A 320 35.46 -4.21 -11.91
C HIS A 320 35.56 -5.74 -12.15
N SER A 321 36.78 -6.29 -12.22
CA SER A 321 37.01 -7.74 -12.36
C SER A 321 36.82 -8.53 -11.05
N GLY A 322 36.85 -7.88 -9.89
CA GLY A 322 36.79 -8.54 -8.57
C GLY A 322 38.15 -8.77 -7.92
N SER A 323 39.26 -8.59 -8.65
CA SER A 323 40.62 -8.71 -8.12
C SER A 323 40.92 -7.65 -7.05
N ARG A 324 40.23 -6.51 -7.11
CA ARG A 324 40.24 -5.46 -6.09
C ARG A 324 38.85 -5.27 -5.51
N ARG A 325 38.74 -5.31 -4.18
CA ARG A 325 37.44 -5.25 -3.49
C ARG A 325 37.02 -3.85 -3.09
N GLN A 326 37.95 -2.98 -2.74
CA GLN A 326 37.66 -1.63 -2.26
C GLN A 326 38.36 -0.57 -3.10
N LEU A 327 37.66 0.54 -3.32
CA LEU A 327 38.20 1.72 -3.98
C LEU A 327 37.60 2.97 -3.34
N TRP A 328 38.45 3.93 -2.97
CA TRP A 328 38.03 5.26 -2.54
C TRP A 328 38.56 6.30 -3.51
N LEU A 329 37.66 7.01 -4.16
CA LEU A 329 37.95 8.10 -5.09
C LEU A 329 37.74 9.43 -4.37
N HIS A 330 38.78 10.26 -4.25
CA HIS A 330 38.67 11.52 -3.53
C HIS A 330 39.11 12.74 -4.35
N GLY A 331 38.39 13.84 -4.17
CA GLY A 331 38.64 15.08 -4.90
C GLY A 331 37.93 16.29 -4.31
N LEU A 332 38.31 17.47 -4.78
CA LEU A 332 37.83 18.76 -4.28
C LEU A 332 36.32 18.95 -4.47
N ALA A 333 35.78 20.01 -3.87
CA ALA A 333 34.41 20.46 -4.13
C ALA A 333 34.20 20.70 -5.63
N GLY A 334 33.07 20.23 -6.18
CA GLY A 334 32.71 20.54 -7.57
C GLY A 334 33.55 19.88 -8.66
N CYS A 335 34.40 18.89 -8.36
CA CYS A 335 35.20 18.18 -9.37
C CYS A 335 34.48 17.05 -10.12
N GLY A 336 33.18 16.83 -9.86
CA GLY A 336 32.36 15.86 -10.59
C GLY A 336 32.28 14.45 -9.97
N LYS A 337 32.57 14.28 -8.67
CA LYS A 337 32.50 12.98 -7.98
C LYS A 337 31.19 12.21 -8.23
N SER A 338 30.04 12.86 -8.03
CA SER A 338 28.72 12.26 -8.24
C SER A 338 28.46 11.89 -9.70
N VAL A 339 28.98 12.67 -10.64
CA VAL A 339 28.94 12.36 -12.09
C VAL A 339 29.80 11.13 -12.40
N LEU A 340 30.96 10.99 -11.78
CA LEU A 340 31.79 9.78 -11.92
C LEU A 340 31.09 8.56 -11.31
N SER A 341 30.43 8.69 -10.16
CA SER A 341 29.63 7.63 -9.55
C SER A 341 28.54 7.12 -10.48
N THR A 342 27.83 8.00 -11.19
CA THR A 342 26.82 7.57 -12.17
C THR A 342 27.43 6.96 -13.43
N THR A 343 28.60 7.44 -13.89
CA THR A 343 29.37 6.77 -14.96
C THR A 343 29.74 5.33 -14.58
N VAL A 344 30.16 5.10 -13.33
CA VAL A 344 30.39 3.74 -12.82
C VAL A 344 29.09 2.94 -12.77
N LEU A 345 28.01 3.49 -12.22
CA LEU A 345 26.73 2.78 -12.11
C LEU A 345 26.18 2.35 -13.48
N ASP A 346 26.26 3.22 -14.48
CA ASP A 346 25.80 2.92 -15.84
C ASP A 346 26.69 1.87 -16.51
N HIS A 347 28.01 1.89 -16.25
CA HIS A 347 28.92 0.84 -16.71
C HIS A 347 28.57 -0.53 -16.10
N LEU A 348 28.27 -0.56 -14.79
CA LEU A 348 27.92 -1.79 -14.07
C LEU A 348 26.54 -2.34 -14.50
N ALA A 349 25.57 -1.46 -14.80
CA ALA A 349 24.22 -1.84 -15.20
C ALA A 349 24.16 -2.70 -16.47
N ASN A 350 25.21 -2.68 -17.31
CA ASN A 350 25.31 -3.50 -18.50
C ASN A 350 25.59 -5.00 -18.22
N ARG A 351 25.76 -5.40 -16.95
CA ARG A 351 25.92 -6.81 -16.54
C ARG A 351 24.63 -7.34 -15.93
N ASN A 352 24.11 -8.46 -16.46
CA ASN A 352 22.83 -9.03 -16.03
C ASN A 352 22.87 -9.78 -14.69
N ASP A 353 24.05 -10.08 -14.11
CA ASP A 353 24.19 -11.00 -12.97
C ASP A 353 24.69 -10.37 -11.65
N ASP A 354 25.04 -9.08 -11.62
CA ASP A 354 25.60 -8.42 -10.42
C ASP A 354 24.52 -7.63 -9.64
N LEU A 355 24.43 -7.86 -8.32
CA LEU A 355 23.57 -7.05 -7.45
C LEU A 355 24.25 -5.71 -7.16
N ILE A 356 23.74 -4.64 -7.78
CA ILE A 356 24.25 -3.29 -7.64
C ILE A 356 23.38 -2.51 -6.65
N LEU A 357 24.01 -1.98 -5.60
CA LEU A 357 23.39 -1.08 -4.64
C LEU A 357 24.08 0.28 -4.72
N SER A 358 23.31 1.35 -4.52
CA SER A 358 23.89 2.69 -4.47
C SER A 358 23.24 3.56 -3.42
N PHE A 359 24.01 4.49 -2.89
CA PHE A 359 23.51 5.54 -2.02
C PHE A 359 24.31 6.81 -2.22
N PHE A 360 23.61 7.93 -2.26
CA PHE A 360 24.19 9.25 -2.41
C PHE A 360 23.90 9.99 -1.11
N PHE A 361 24.95 10.30 -0.36
CA PHE A 361 24.81 11.29 0.70
C PHE A 361 24.53 12.64 0.05
N ASP A 362 23.58 13.39 0.61
CA ASP A 362 23.09 14.63 0.03
C ASP A 362 22.87 15.67 1.12
N PHE A 363 23.65 16.74 1.06
CA PHE A 363 23.56 17.85 2.00
C PHE A 363 22.21 18.60 1.95
N ASN A 364 21.44 18.51 0.84
CA ASN A 364 20.10 19.09 0.76
C ASN A 364 19.02 18.22 1.40
N ASP A 365 19.28 16.94 1.65
CA ASP A 365 18.30 15.98 2.14
C ASP A 365 18.77 15.35 3.47
N VAL A 366 18.19 15.80 4.58
CA VAL A 366 18.54 15.32 5.92
C VAL A 366 18.36 13.80 6.06
N ALA A 367 17.41 13.20 5.34
CA ALA A 367 17.20 11.76 5.35
C ALA A 367 18.39 11.00 4.73
N LYS A 368 19.16 11.66 3.86
CA LYS A 368 20.34 11.10 3.18
C LYS A 368 21.66 11.41 3.88
N GLN A 369 21.67 12.10 5.02
CA GLN A 369 22.90 12.53 5.70
C GLN A 369 23.38 11.56 6.78
N THR A 370 22.69 10.45 7.01
CA THR A 370 22.96 9.55 8.14
C THR A 370 23.23 8.11 7.70
N LEU A 371 23.99 7.37 8.53
CA LEU A 371 24.18 5.93 8.38
C LEU A 371 22.83 5.21 8.38
N GLU A 372 21.89 5.64 9.23
CA GLU A 372 20.57 5.05 9.31
C GLU A 372 19.79 5.20 7.98
N GLY A 373 19.80 6.41 7.40
CA GLY A 373 19.21 6.66 6.09
C GLY A 373 19.81 5.77 4.99
N MET A 374 21.14 5.65 4.98
CA MET A 374 21.85 4.74 4.08
C MET A 374 21.40 3.29 4.26
N LEU A 375 21.36 2.79 5.50
CA LEU A 375 20.95 1.41 5.79
C LEU A 375 19.49 1.14 5.43
N ARG A 376 18.58 2.09 5.66
CA ARG A 376 17.16 1.98 5.26
C ARG A 376 17.05 1.85 3.74
N SER A 377 17.80 2.67 3.01
CA SER A 377 17.84 2.63 1.54
C SER A 377 18.42 1.31 1.02
N LEU A 378 19.56 0.87 1.56
CA LEU A 378 20.20 -0.40 1.16
C LEU A 378 19.31 -1.62 1.49
N ALA A 379 18.68 -1.65 2.67
CA ALA A 379 17.73 -2.70 3.05
C ALA A 379 16.58 -2.80 2.05
N PHE A 380 16.00 -1.67 1.66
CA PHE A 380 14.89 -1.64 0.72
C PHE A 380 15.31 -1.98 -0.72
N GLN A 381 16.50 -1.56 -1.16
CA GLN A 381 17.06 -1.96 -2.45
C GLN A 381 17.30 -3.49 -2.52
N LEU A 382 17.86 -4.08 -1.47
CA LEU A 382 18.02 -5.53 -1.35
C LEU A 382 16.66 -6.24 -1.37
N TYR A 383 15.67 -5.73 -0.64
CA TYR A 383 14.32 -6.30 -0.60
C TYR A 383 13.64 -6.27 -1.99
N ARG A 384 13.67 -5.12 -2.69
CA ARG A 384 13.05 -4.96 -4.03
C ARG A 384 13.67 -5.83 -5.11
N ARG A 385 14.93 -6.23 -4.96
CA ARG A 385 15.64 -7.08 -5.93
C ARG A 385 15.29 -8.57 -5.80
N GLY A 386 14.32 -8.92 -4.96
CA GLY A 386 13.81 -10.29 -4.85
C GLY A 386 14.83 -11.26 -4.25
N VAL A 387 15.69 -10.73 -3.38
CA VAL A 387 16.75 -11.51 -2.76
C VAL A 387 16.16 -12.56 -1.83
N ASP A 388 16.67 -13.79 -1.84
CA ASP A 388 16.22 -14.92 -0.98
C ASP A 388 16.15 -14.58 0.52
N SER A 389 16.83 -13.52 0.94
CA SER A 389 16.86 -12.99 2.30
C SER A 389 15.75 -11.99 2.65
N ALA A 390 14.79 -11.70 1.76
CA ALA A 390 13.68 -10.77 2.00
C ALA A 390 12.93 -11.06 3.31
N ASN A 391 12.79 -12.34 3.65
CA ASN A 391 12.19 -12.82 4.91
C ASN A 391 12.82 -12.22 6.18
N HIS A 392 14.09 -11.80 6.15
CA HIS A 392 14.72 -11.15 7.30
C HIS A 392 14.11 -9.78 7.59
N LEU A 393 13.77 -9.03 6.54
CA LEU A 393 13.13 -7.73 6.67
C LEU A 393 11.66 -7.87 7.02
N ASP A 394 10.97 -8.89 6.48
CA ASP A 394 9.60 -9.23 6.86
C ASP A 394 9.50 -9.62 8.34
N ALA A 395 10.42 -10.44 8.83
CA ALA A 395 10.49 -10.80 10.25
C ALA A 395 10.76 -9.57 11.12
N LEU A 396 11.59 -8.64 10.66
CA LEU A 396 11.83 -7.38 11.36
C LEU A 396 10.57 -6.52 11.41
N PHE A 397 9.84 -6.39 10.30
CA PHE A 397 8.58 -5.66 10.20
C PHE A 397 7.53 -6.22 11.19
N GLN A 398 7.37 -7.55 11.23
CA GLN A 398 6.46 -8.22 12.16
C GLN A 398 6.88 -8.01 13.63
N ALA A 399 8.18 -8.14 13.93
CA ALA A 399 8.71 -7.92 15.28
C ALA A 399 8.49 -6.48 15.79
N HIS A 400 8.37 -5.51 14.88
CA HIS A 400 8.07 -4.11 15.19
C HIS A 400 6.58 -3.80 15.06
N ARG A 401 5.74 -4.75 15.50
CA ARG A 401 4.27 -4.62 15.56
C ARG A 401 3.67 -4.25 14.20
N ASN A 402 4.09 -4.96 13.15
CA ASN A 402 3.67 -4.71 11.77
C ASN A 402 3.89 -3.25 11.33
N GLY A 403 5.04 -2.70 11.70
CA GLY A 403 5.48 -1.37 11.28
C GLY A 403 4.99 -0.20 12.12
N SER A 404 4.47 -0.44 13.32
CA SER A 404 4.08 0.64 14.24
C SER A 404 5.29 1.33 14.90
N ASP A 405 6.37 0.58 15.11
CA ASP A 405 7.62 1.07 15.72
C ASP A 405 8.78 1.05 14.70
N GLN A 406 9.75 1.95 14.85
CA GLN A 406 10.96 2.00 14.02
C GLN A 406 12.10 1.18 14.62
N PRO A 407 12.86 0.41 13.82
CA PRO A 407 14.02 -0.32 14.31
C PRO A 407 15.18 0.64 14.60
N THR A 408 16.00 0.32 15.61
CA THR A 408 17.26 1.04 15.85
C THR A 408 18.28 0.79 14.74
N THR A 409 19.22 1.72 14.53
CA THR A 409 20.28 1.61 13.52
C THR A 409 21.08 0.30 13.64
N LYS A 410 21.35 -0.16 14.86
CA LYS A 410 22.09 -1.42 15.13
C LYS A 410 21.31 -2.66 14.69
N VAL A 411 20.01 -2.70 14.96
CA VAL A 411 19.13 -3.80 14.54
C VAL A 411 18.98 -3.81 13.03
N LEU A 412 18.80 -2.64 12.42
CA LEU A 412 18.72 -2.50 10.97
C LEU A 412 20.02 -2.95 10.29
N TRP A 413 21.19 -2.56 10.80
CA TRP A 413 22.47 -3.06 10.32
C TRP A 413 22.56 -4.58 10.41
N SER A 414 22.13 -5.19 11.53
CA SER A 414 22.14 -6.64 11.66
C SER A 414 21.30 -7.36 10.60
N VAL A 415 20.20 -6.76 10.14
CA VAL A 415 19.37 -7.32 9.06
C VAL A 415 20.05 -7.14 7.71
N VAL A 416 20.52 -5.93 7.40
CA VAL A 416 21.25 -5.66 6.14
C VAL A 416 22.48 -6.57 6.01
N PHE A 417 23.23 -6.75 7.09
CA PHE A 417 24.37 -7.67 7.14
C PHE A 417 23.97 -9.10 6.74
N LYS A 418 22.91 -9.65 7.34
CA LYS A 418 22.42 -11.01 7.00
C LYS A 418 21.98 -11.11 5.54
N MET A 419 21.32 -10.07 5.02
CA MET A 419 20.89 -10.03 3.63
C MET A 419 22.09 -10.01 2.67
N LEU A 420 23.14 -9.25 2.98
CA LEU A 420 24.37 -9.19 2.19
C LEU A 420 25.14 -10.52 2.21
N VAL A 421 25.23 -11.18 3.36
CA VAL A 421 25.90 -12.49 3.51
C VAL A 421 25.23 -13.58 2.65
N ALA A 422 23.91 -13.51 2.45
CA ALA A 422 23.20 -14.45 1.61
C ALA A 422 23.49 -14.29 0.09
N GLN A 423 24.22 -13.25 -0.31
CA GLN A 423 24.46 -12.95 -1.73
C GLN A 423 25.76 -13.57 -2.24
N ARG A 424 25.81 -13.82 -3.55
CA ARG A 424 27.02 -14.34 -4.20
C ARG A 424 28.03 -13.26 -4.55
N LYS A 425 27.57 -12.10 -5.04
CA LYS A 425 28.40 -10.96 -5.43
C LYS A 425 27.57 -9.69 -5.35
N VAL A 426 28.12 -8.65 -4.72
CA VAL A 426 27.43 -7.37 -4.50
C VAL A 426 28.40 -6.23 -4.75
N SER A 427 27.98 -5.23 -5.53
CA SER A 427 28.73 -3.99 -5.72
C SER A 427 27.96 -2.84 -5.10
N ILE A 428 28.59 -2.13 -4.16
CA ILE A 428 28.00 -0.98 -3.47
C ILE A 428 28.77 0.28 -3.84
N VAL A 429 28.05 1.26 -4.39
CA VAL A 429 28.58 2.60 -4.68
C VAL A 429 28.03 3.59 -3.66
N LEU A 430 28.90 4.15 -2.83
CA LEU A 430 28.56 5.21 -1.87
C LEU A 430 29.17 6.52 -2.33
N ASP A 431 28.32 7.50 -2.66
CA ASP A 431 28.74 8.79 -3.16
C ASP A 431 28.74 9.86 -2.05
N ALA A 432 29.72 10.76 -2.11
CA ALA A 432 29.83 11.97 -1.29
C ALA A 432 29.85 11.72 0.23
N LEU A 433 30.73 10.82 0.71
CA LEU A 433 30.86 10.52 2.15
C LEU A 433 31.03 11.77 3.04
N ASP A 434 31.63 12.84 2.50
CA ASP A 434 31.79 14.13 3.17
C ASP A 434 30.47 14.82 3.53
N GLU A 435 29.37 14.50 2.86
CA GLU A 435 28.04 15.07 3.12
C GLU A 435 27.28 14.33 4.22
N SER A 436 27.87 13.29 4.83
CA SER A 436 27.29 12.65 6.00
C SER A 436 27.48 13.49 7.27
N LYS A 437 26.43 13.59 8.09
CA LYS A 437 26.47 14.12 9.47
C LYS A 437 26.87 13.06 10.51
N THR A 438 26.88 11.78 10.15
CA THR A 438 27.23 10.66 11.06
C THR A 438 28.51 9.97 10.59
N ARG A 439 29.57 10.75 10.34
CA ARG A 439 30.79 10.29 9.67
C ARG A 439 31.51 9.18 10.43
N ASP A 440 31.64 9.30 11.76
CA ASP A 440 32.21 8.24 12.61
C ASP A 440 31.44 6.92 12.50
N ALA A 441 30.10 6.99 12.43
CA ALA A 441 29.27 5.80 12.28
C ALA A 441 29.43 5.17 10.90
N VAL A 442 29.54 5.98 9.84
CA VAL A 442 29.82 5.52 8.48
C VAL A 442 31.20 4.88 8.39
N LEU A 443 32.24 5.49 8.99
CA LEU A 443 33.58 4.91 9.09
C LEU A 443 33.58 3.56 9.85
N GLY A 444 32.85 3.49 10.96
CA GLY A 444 32.63 2.24 11.69
C GLY A 444 31.97 1.15 10.83
N TRP A 445 30.97 1.53 10.03
CA TRP A 445 30.32 0.63 9.08
C TRP A 445 31.28 0.17 7.97
N ILE A 446 32.08 1.07 7.38
CA ILE A 446 33.09 0.72 6.36
C ILE A 446 34.10 -0.27 6.96
N LYS A 447 34.58 -0.03 8.18
CA LYS A 447 35.48 -0.97 8.88
C LYS A 447 34.86 -2.35 9.02
N ASP A 448 33.59 -2.43 9.41
CA ASP A 448 32.85 -3.70 9.51
C ASP A 448 32.72 -4.41 8.15
N MET A 449 32.42 -3.66 7.08
CA MET A 449 32.32 -4.22 5.72
C MET A 449 33.64 -4.80 5.21
N VAL A 450 34.77 -4.16 5.54
CA VAL A 450 36.09 -4.56 5.05
C VAL A 450 36.70 -5.69 5.89
N SER A 451 36.47 -5.68 7.20
CA SER A 451 37.13 -6.60 8.15
C SER A 451 36.45 -7.97 8.26
N ARG A 452 35.17 -8.08 7.90
CA ARG A 452 34.39 -9.31 8.09
C ARG A 452 34.61 -10.31 6.93
N PRO A 453 35.03 -11.55 7.22
CA PRO A 453 35.28 -12.55 6.18
C PRO A 453 34.01 -12.95 5.42
N GLU A 454 32.83 -12.87 6.06
CA GLU A 454 31.54 -13.21 5.45
C GLU A 454 31.11 -12.22 4.35
N LEU A 455 31.79 -11.08 4.23
CA LEU A 455 31.51 -10.05 3.22
C LEU A 455 32.61 -9.96 2.16
N VAL A 456 33.42 -11.01 2.01
CA VAL A 456 34.52 -11.05 1.04
C VAL A 456 34.07 -10.83 -0.41
N HIS A 457 32.84 -11.20 -0.74
CA HIS A 457 32.22 -11.03 -2.05
C HIS A 457 31.62 -9.64 -2.29
N VAL A 458 31.64 -8.75 -1.29
CA VAL A 458 31.13 -7.39 -1.44
C VAL A 458 32.25 -6.46 -1.89
N GLN A 459 31.98 -5.73 -2.97
CA GLN A 459 32.85 -4.71 -3.54
C GLN A 459 32.34 -3.32 -3.17
N LEU A 460 33.23 -2.45 -2.72
CA LEU A 460 32.91 -1.08 -2.31
C LEU A 460 33.61 -0.09 -3.23
N LEU A 461 32.85 0.85 -3.77
CA LEU A 461 33.37 2.09 -4.36
C LEU A 461 32.83 3.27 -3.57
N LEU A 462 33.74 4.07 -3.03
CA LEU A 462 33.44 5.20 -2.17
C LEU A 462 33.90 6.47 -2.88
N THR A 463 33.11 7.55 -2.82
CA THR A 463 33.59 8.88 -3.22
C THR A 463 33.50 9.88 -2.07
N GLY A 464 34.40 10.86 -2.04
CA GLY A 464 34.27 11.95 -1.08
C GLY A 464 35.39 12.99 -1.17
N ARG A 465 35.38 13.98 -0.28
CA ARG A 465 36.49 14.92 -0.12
C ARG A 465 37.60 14.31 0.75
N PRO A 466 38.88 14.68 0.51
CA PRO A 466 40.00 14.26 1.34
C PRO A 466 40.06 15.05 2.66
N GLU A 467 38.99 14.99 3.45
CA GLU A 467 38.95 15.63 4.77
C GLU A 467 39.78 14.87 5.80
N SER A 468 40.21 15.56 6.85
CA SER A 468 41.24 15.07 7.78
C SER A 468 40.90 13.69 8.41
N GLU A 469 39.63 13.47 8.75
CA GLU A 469 39.12 12.21 9.28
C GLU A 469 39.16 11.07 8.26
N PHE A 470 38.70 11.29 7.03
CA PHE A 470 38.71 10.27 5.97
C PHE A 470 40.14 9.93 5.53
N LEU A 471 41.01 10.94 5.41
CA LEU A 471 42.43 10.72 5.10
C LEU A 471 43.16 9.94 6.19
N ARG A 472 42.79 10.14 7.45
CA ARG A 472 43.36 9.43 8.59
C ARG A 472 42.87 7.99 8.65
N ASP A 473 41.58 7.75 8.43
CA ASP A 473 40.94 6.49 8.78
C ASP A 473 40.72 5.54 7.58
N ILE A 474 40.42 6.04 6.37
CA ILE A 474 40.15 5.16 5.20
C ILE A 474 41.41 4.46 4.68
N PRO A 475 42.54 5.14 4.38
CA PRO A 475 43.71 4.49 3.79
C PRO A 475 44.30 3.35 4.66
N PRO A 476 44.33 3.42 6.01
CA PRO A 476 44.71 2.27 6.83
C PRO A 476 43.72 1.10 6.76
N LEU A 477 42.43 1.36 6.56
CA LEU A 477 41.39 0.33 6.49
C LEU A 477 41.42 -0.43 5.16
N ILE A 478 41.56 0.29 4.04
CA ILE A 478 41.47 -0.31 2.70
C ILE A 478 42.82 -0.46 2.00
N GLY A 479 43.89 0.15 2.51
CA GLY A 479 45.21 0.21 1.88
C GLY A 479 45.39 1.46 1.01
N LYS A 480 46.55 2.13 1.12
CA LYS A 480 46.83 3.39 0.41
C LYS A 480 46.70 3.29 -1.11
N GLN A 481 47.03 2.14 -1.68
CA GLN A 481 46.89 1.85 -3.11
C GLN A 481 45.44 1.82 -3.59
N ASN A 482 44.46 1.67 -2.68
CA ASN A 482 43.03 1.70 -2.95
C ASN A 482 42.42 3.09 -2.71
N SER A 483 43.22 4.09 -2.33
CA SER A 483 42.81 5.48 -2.15
C SER A 483 43.37 6.33 -3.29
N LEU A 484 42.51 6.72 -4.24
CA LEU A 484 42.91 7.45 -5.43
C LEU A 484 42.43 8.91 -5.37
N ALA A 485 43.39 9.83 -5.48
CA ALA A 485 43.09 11.21 -5.83
C ALA A 485 42.62 11.26 -7.29
N LEU A 486 41.52 11.97 -7.55
CA LEU A 486 41.05 12.17 -8.91
C LEU A 486 42.10 12.94 -9.74
N ASP A 487 42.33 12.47 -10.98
CA ASP A 487 43.33 13.05 -11.87
C ASP A 487 42.87 14.45 -12.35
N LYS A 488 43.56 15.48 -11.85
CA LYS A 488 43.29 16.87 -12.22
C LYS A 488 43.42 17.13 -13.72
N GLN A 489 44.38 16.50 -14.42
CA GLN A 489 44.58 16.74 -15.85
C GLN A 489 43.48 16.05 -16.67
N ALA A 490 43.09 14.83 -16.30
CA ALA A 490 41.96 14.16 -16.93
C ALA A 490 40.65 14.95 -16.75
N ILE A 491 40.37 15.42 -15.52
CA ILE A 491 39.21 16.28 -15.23
C ILE A 491 39.29 17.58 -16.04
N LYS A 492 40.47 18.21 -16.14
CA LYS A 492 40.65 19.42 -16.95
C LYS A 492 40.29 19.19 -18.42
N SER A 493 40.64 18.03 -18.97
CA SER A 493 40.22 17.62 -20.32
C SER A 493 38.70 17.50 -20.44
N ASP A 494 38.05 16.86 -19.47
CA ASP A 494 36.59 16.73 -19.45
C ASP A 494 35.90 18.11 -19.35
N ILE A 495 36.42 19.02 -18.52
CA ILE A 495 35.93 20.40 -18.41
C ILE A 495 36.06 21.15 -19.74
N ARG A 496 37.20 21.05 -20.43
CA ARG A 496 37.39 21.68 -21.76
C ARG A 496 36.36 21.19 -22.77
N SER A 497 36.20 19.88 -22.89
CA SER A 497 35.21 19.28 -23.80
C SER A 497 33.80 19.75 -23.46
N TRP A 498 33.47 19.80 -22.17
CA TRP A 498 32.20 20.32 -21.70
C TRP A 498 32.00 21.81 -22.04
N VAL A 499 32.98 22.68 -21.81
CA VAL A 499 32.91 24.13 -22.16
C VAL A 499 32.69 24.30 -23.67
N ILE A 500 33.41 23.55 -24.50
CA ILE A 500 33.25 23.60 -25.97
C ILE A 500 31.82 23.20 -26.37
N ALA A 501 31.29 22.14 -25.77
CA ALA A 501 29.92 21.71 -26.00
C ALA A 501 28.90 22.77 -25.54
N GLN A 502 29.09 23.39 -24.38
CA GLN A 502 28.20 24.44 -23.90
C GLN A 502 28.16 25.65 -24.84
N LEU A 503 29.31 26.12 -25.31
CA LEU A 503 29.39 27.26 -26.24
C LEU A 503 28.73 26.98 -27.59
N SER A 504 28.66 25.72 -28.02
CA SER A 504 28.07 25.31 -29.29
C SER A 504 26.60 24.89 -29.21
N GLN A 505 26.08 24.61 -28.00
CA GLN A 505 24.75 24.04 -27.82
C GLN A 505 23.80 24.95 -27.02
N ARG A 506 24.29 25.77 -26.08
CA ARG A 506 23.44 26.68 -25.30
C ARG A 506 23.01 27.86 -26.17
N ARG A 507 21.68 28.09 -26.22
CA ARG A 507 21.08 29.25 -26.89
C ARG A 507 21.67 30.58 -26.44
N ASP A 508 22.00 30.70 -25.15
CA ASP A 508 22.62 31.89 -24.56
C ASP A 508 23.95 32.30 -25.19
N PHE A 509 24.60 31.39 -25.93
CA PHE A 509 25.82 31.67 -26.70
C PHE A 509 25.58 31.58 -28.20
N THR A 510 24.82 30.59 -28.68
CA THR A 510 24.61 30.39 -30.13
C THR A 510 23.74 31.46 -30.79
N GLU A 511 22.85 32.11 -30.05
CA GLU A 511 22.02 33.20 -30.56
C GLU A 511 22.73 34.56 -30.55
N LYS A 512 23.87 34.66 -29.83
CA LYS A 512 24.68 35.88 -29.77
C LYS A 512 25.69 35.91 -30.92
N PRO A 513 25.89 37.06 -31.60
CA PRO A 513 26.88 37.18 -32.66
C PRO A 513 28.30 37.32 -32.08
N LEU A 514 28.82 36.23 -31.49
CA LEU A 514 30.13 36.20 -30.84
C LEU A 514 31.25 35.99 -31.86
N SER A 515 32.32 36.75 -31.73
CA SER A 515 33.55 36.63 -32.50
C SER A 515 34.30 35.34 -32.16
N GLN A 516 35.03 34.81 -33.14
CA GLN A 516 35.84 33.60 -32.93
C GLN A 516 36.95 33.82 -31.90
N ASN A 517 37.48 35.04 -31.81
CA ASN A 517 38.50 35.39 -30.82
C ASN A 517 37.95 35.27 -29.39
N LEU A 518 36.76 35.84 -29.14
CA LEU A 518 36.11 35.77 -27.84
C LEU A 518 35.77 34.33 -27.45
N LEU A 519 35.26 33.52 -28.38
CA LEU A 519 34.98 32.10 -28.13
C LEU A 519 36.24 31.32 -27.73
N GLU A 520 37.35 31.58 -28.40
CA GLU A 520 38.63 30.95 -28.08
C GLU A 520 39.19 31.42 -26.73
N GLU A 521 38.99 32.70 -26.40
CA GLU A 521 39.34 33.24 -25.10
C GLU A 521 38.52 32.61 -23.97
N ILE A 522 37.20 32.42 -24.15
CA ILE A 522 36.36 31.72 -23.17
C ILE A 522 36.83 30.28 -23.00
N ARG A 523 37.07 29.54 -24.09
CA ARG A 523 37.57 28.15 -24.03
C ARG A 523 38.86 28.05 -23.24
N LYS A 524 39.80 28.97 -23.50
CA LYS A 524 41.09 29.00 -22.82
C LYS A 524 40.93 29.40 -21.35
N LYS A 525 40.36 30.58 -21.06
CA LYS A 525 40.30 31.10 -19.68
C LYS A 525 39.39 30.27 -18.77
N VAL A 526 38.21 29.88 -19.25
CA VAL A 526 37.25 29.10 -18.44
C VAL A 526 37.61 27.61 -18.42
N GLY A 527 37.95 27.03 -19.58
CA GLY A 527 38.34 25.63 -19.67
C GLY A 527 39.66 25.32 -18.93
N ASP A 528 40.63 26.24 -18.99
CA ASP A 528 41.94 26.01 -18.37
C ASP A 528 42.04 26.51 -16.94
N GLY A 529 41.28 27.56 -16.60
CA GLY A 529 41.31 28.24 -15.31
C GLY A 529 40.52 27.53 -14.22
N ALA A 530 39.73 26.51 -14.54
CA ALA A 530 38.86 25.84 -13.58
C ALA A 530 39.58 25.01 -12.49
N ASP A 531 40.90 24.77 -12.61
CA ASP A 531 41.71 23.91 -11.72
C ASP A 531 41.02 22.60 -11.25
N GLY A 532 40.29 21.95 -12.16
CA GLY A 532 39.58 20.70 -11.87
C GLY A 532 38.23 20.86 -11.15
N MET A 533 37.65 22.08 -11.13
CA MET A 533 36.34 22.37 -10.54
C MET A 533 35.30 22.68 -11.64
N PHE A 534 34.50 21.70 -12.03
CA PHE A 534 33.36 21.91 -12.93
C PHE A 534 32.42 23.00 -12.43
N ARG A 535 32.22 23.08 -11.11
CA ARG A 535 31.34 24.07 -10.49
C ARG A 535 31.79 25.51 -10.77
N TRP A 536 33.10 25.77 -10.75
CA TRP A 536 33.65 27.09 -11.06
C TRP A 536 33.39 27.42 -12.53
N ALA A 537 33.74 26.51 -13.44
CA ALA A 537 33.53 26.68 -14.89
C ALA A 537 32.05 26.92 -15.23
N PHE A 538 31.15 26.20 -14.56
CA PHE A 538 29.71 26.39 -14.67
C PHE A 538 29.27 27.80 -14.29
N CYS A 539 29.67 28.28 -13.12
CA CYS A 539 29.32 29.63 -12.67
C CYS A 539 29.87 30.71 -13.63
N GLN A 540 31.09 30.54 -14.15
CA GLN A 540 31.66 31.51 -15.09
C GLN A 540 30.90 31.53 -16.42
N LEU A 541 30.58 30.36 -17.00
CA LEU A 541 29.75 30.32 -18.21
C LEU A 541 28.35 30.91 -17.98
N ASP A 542 27.76 30.68 -16.82
CA ASP A 542 26.43 31.24 -16.51
C ASP A 542 26.46 32.76 -16.30
N SER A 543 27.55 33.29 -15.73
CA SER A 543 27.80 34.74 -15.67
C SER A 543 27.97 35.35 -17.06
N LEU A 544 28.80 34.75 -17.91
CA LEU A 544 29.02 35.18 -19.29
C LEU A 544 27.73 35.10 -20.13
N ALA A 545 26.90 34.08 -19.91
CA ALA A 545 25.60 33.94 -20.56
C ALA A 545 24.65 35.11 -20.26
N ARG A 546 24.81 35.82 -19.14
CA ARG A 546 23.99 37.00 -18.80
C ARG A 546 24.51 38.31 -19.42
N CYS A 547 25.75 38.34 -19.91
CA CYS A 547 26.31 39.51 -20.56
C CYS A 547 25.53 39.86 -21.85
N ARG A 548 25.26 41.15 -22.03
CA ARG A 548 24.41 41.67 -23.13
C ARG A 548 25.18 42.03 -24.40
N HIS A 549 26.50 42.15 -24.33
CA HIS A 549 27.39 42.47 -25.45
C HIS A 549 28.80 41.94 -25.19
N GLU A 550 29.62 41.81 -26.24
CA GLU A 550 30.98 41.24 -26.17
C GLU A 550 31.89 41.95 -25.17
N ALA A 551 31.89 43.28 -25.13
CA ALA A 551 32.72 44.03 -24.18
C ALA A 551 32.46 43.65 -22.71
N ALA A 552 31.20 43.36 -22.34
CA ALA A 552 30.89 42.91 -20.98
C ALA A 552 31.36 41.47 -20.71
N MET A 553 31.47 40.63 -21.75
CA MET A 553 32.09 39.31 -21.61
C MET A 553 33.60 39.42 -21.47
N GLU A 554 34.25 40.28 -22.26
CA GLU A 554 35.69 40.55 -22.18
C GLU A 554 36.07 41.09 -20.79
N GLU A 555 35.36 42.10 -20.28
CA GLU A 555 35.53 42.64 -18.92
C GLU A 555 35.36 41.55 -17.84
N ALA A 556 34.36 40.68 -17.98
CA ALA A 556 34.14 39.56 -17.07
C ALA A 556 35.28 38.51 -17.15
N LEU A 557 35.83 38.27 -18.34
CA LEU A 557 36.96 37.37 -18.57
C LEU A 557 38.29 37.94 -18.07
N GLU A 558 38.46 39.26 -18.05
CA GLU A 558 39.63 39.93 -17.47
C GLU A 558 39.63 39.87 -15.95
N SER A 559 38.43 39.92 -15.35
CA SER A 559 38.24 39.97 -13.91
C SER A 559 37.82 38.63 -13.30
N LEU A 560 38.07 37.47 -13.90
CA LEU A 560 37.58 36.17 -13.39
C LEU A 560 37.94 35.92 -11.92
N PRO A 561 37.01 35.34 -11.12
CA PRO A 561 37.27 35.04 -9.72
C PRO A 561 38.30 33.93 -9.56
N LEU A 562 39.15 34.04 -8.53
CA LEU A 562 40.24 33.12 -8.23
C LEU A 562 39.75 31.75 -7.75
N ASP A 563 38.64 31.72 -7.01
CA ASP A 563 38.10 30.51 -6.42
C ASP A 563 36.55 30.51 -6.36
N LEU A 564 35.98 29.46 -5.77
CA LEU A 564 34.53 29.33 -5.60
C LEU A 564 33.95 30.34 -4.60
N ASN A 565 34.70 30.77 -3.58
CA ASN A 565 34.18 31.71 -2.58
C ASN A 565 34.00 33.09 -3.21
N GLU A 566 35.02 33.58 -3.92
CA GLU A 566 34.93 34.85 -4.65
C GLU A 566 33.83 34.79 -5.72
N THR A 567 33.68 33.63 -6.37
CA THR A 567 32.57 33.38 -7.31
C THR A 567 31.21 33.56 -6.63
N TYR A 568 31.00 32.97 -5.45
CA TYR A 568 29.72 33.06 -4.72
C TYR A 568 29.47 34.45 -4.15
N GLU A 569 30.52 35.14 -3.70
CA GLU A 569 30.45 36.52 -3.22
C GLU A 569 29.94 37.46 -4.30
N ARG A 570 30.57 37.43 -5.48
CA ARG A 570 30.13 38.25 -6.63
C ARG A 570 28.70 37.93 -7.07
N ILE A 571 28.33 36.64 -7.08
CA ILE A 571 26.97 36.23 -7.41
C ILE A 571 25.98 36.80 -6.39
N PHE A 572 26.27 36.67 -5.10
CA PHE A 572 25.42 37.17 -4.03
C PHE A 572 25.31 38.70 -4.02
N GLU A 573 26.39 39.41 -4.33
CA GLU A 573 26.40 40.87 -4.47
C GLU A 573 25.64 41.35 -5.71
N SER A 574 25.62 40.56 -6.78
CA SER A 574 24.90 40.88 -8.02
C SER A 574 23.37 40.77 -7.91
N ILE A 575 22.85 40.18 -6.82
CA ILE A 575 21.40 40.08 -6.60
C ILE A 575 20.80 41.49 -6.45
N PRO A 576 19.78 41.86 -7.24
CA PRO A 576 19.14 43.16 -7.14
C PRO A 576 18.65 43.47 -5.72
N SER A 577 18.82 44.71 -5.26
CA SER A 577 18.47 45.13 -3.89
C SER A 577 17.00 44.85 -3.55
N GLU A 578 16.11 44.97 -4.53
CA GLU A 578 14.67 44.69 -4.42
C GLU A 578 14.35 43.22 -4.13
N LEU A 579 15.21 42.29 -4.58
CA LEU A 579 15.03 40.84 -4.41
C LEU A 579 15.84 40.29 -3.23
N LYS A 580 16.78 41.07 -2.71
CA LYS A 580 17.83 40.59 -1.78
C LYS A 580 17.26 40.01 -0.50
N THR A 581 16.24 40.63 0.08
CA THR A 581 15.60 40.14 1.31
C THR A 581 14.91 38.79 1.09
N ASP A 582 14.10 38.69 0.03
CA ASP A 582 13.40 37.45 -0.34
C ASP A 582 14.40 36.33 -0.71
N ALA A 583 15.51 36.68 -1.37
CA ALA A 583 16.59 35.77 -1.69
C ALA A 583 17.31 35.24 -0.44
N ILE A 584 17.62 36.11 0.53
CA ILE A 584 18.22 35.69 1.81
C ILE A 584 17.27 34.74 2.54
N ARG A 585 15.98 35.08 2.61
CA ARG A 585 14.97 34.22 3.25
C ARG A 585 14.88 32.86 2.55
N LEU A 586 14.82 32.84 1.22
CA LEU A 586 14.82 31.60 0.45
C LEU A 586 16.08 30.75 0.74
N LEU A 587 17.27 31.36 0.75
CA LEU A 587 18.51 30.66 1.05
C LEU A 587 18.57 30.14 2.50
N GLN A 588 18.05 30.89 3.47
CA GLN A 588 17.90 30.41 4.86
C GLN A 588 17.03 29.16 4.93
N PHE A 589 15.90 29.15 4.20
CA PHE A 589 15.06 27.97 4.06
C PHE A 589 15.84 26.82 3.42
N LEU A 590 16.51 27.01 2.29
CA LEU A 590 17.24 25.95 1.61
C LEU A 590 18.38 25.34 2.44
N VAL A 591 19.05 26.15 3.28
CA VAL A 591 20.12 25.67 4.17
C VAL A 591 19.55 24.87 5.36
N HIS A 592 18.44 25.32 5.96
CA HIS A 592 17.98 24.78 7.25
C HIS A 592 16.71 23.92 7.21
N SER A 593 16.10 23.76 6.03
CA SER A 593 14.91 22.90 5.87
C SER A 593 15.26 21.44 6.15
N LYS A 594 14.31 20.71 6.75
CA LYS A 594 14.49 19.29 7.09
C LYS A 594 14.37 18.35 5.90
N ARG A 595 13.80 18.82 4.80
CA ARG A 595 13.74 18.16 3.51
C ARG A 595 13.86 19.22 2.41
N PRO A 596 14.19 18.81 1.17
CA PRO A 596 14.11 19.71 0.03
C PRO A 596 12.71 20.33 -0.09
N LEU A 597 12.69 21.61 -0.48
CA LEU A 597 11.46 22.35 -0.76
C LEU A 597 11.02 22.12 -2.20
N THR A 598 9.73 21.90 -2.41
CA THR A 598 9.17 21.90 -3.76
C THR A 598 9.13 23.33 -4.32
N LEU A 599 9.15 23.48 -5.64
CA LEU A 599 9.01 24.79 -6.28
C LEU A 599 7.69 25.47 -5.92
N ALA A 600 6.64 24.68 -5.71
CA ALA A 600 5.35 25.20 -5.27
C ALA A 600 5.47 25.84 -3.87
N GLU A 601 6.18 25.21 -2.94
CA GLU A 601 6.46 25.74 -1.60
C GLU A 601 7.38 26.97 -1.65
N VAL A 602 8.41 26.95 -2.49
CA VAL A 602 9.33 28.10 -2.67
C VAL A 602 8.58 29.37 -3.10
N LYS A 603 7.60 29.23 -3.99
CA LYS A 603 6.77 30.38 -4.41
C LYS A 603 6.01 31.00 -3.25
N GLU A 604 5.58 30.19 -2.28
CA GLU A 604 4.91 30.68 -1.07
C GLU A 604 5.90 31.38 -0.12
N VAL A 605 7.13 30.87 0.00
CA VAL A 605 8.21 31.52 0.79
C VAL A 605 8.50 32.93 0.26
N ILE A 606 8.55 33.10 -1.07
CA ILE A 606 8.75 34.40 -1.71
C ILE A 606 7.51 35.29 -1.55
N ALA A 607 6.31 34.72 -1.66
CA ALA A 607 5.05 35.45 -1.51
C ALA A 607 4.73 35.88 -0.07
N THR A 608 5.44 35.36 0.93
CA THR A 608 5.22 35.66 2.37
C THR A 608 6.19 36.71 2.87
N GLN A 609 5.72 37.92 3.13
CA GLN A 609 6.56 38.99 3.70
C GLN A 609 6.52 38.94 5.23
N ILE A 610 7.66 39.17 5.88
CA ILE A 610 7.80 39.08 7.35
C ILE A 610 8.49 40.29 7.98
N GLU A 611 8.89 41.25 7.16
CA GLU A 611 9.68 42.41 7.56
C GLU A 611 8.82 43.56 8.12
N ASP A 612 7.52 43.55 7.81
CA ASP A 612 6.53 44.57 8.21
C ASP A 612 5.28 43.83 8.68
N GLU A 613 4.80 44.10 9.90
CA GLU A 613 3.63 43.43 10.48
C GLU A 613 2.33 43.66 9.70
N SER A 614 2.26 44.75 8.91
CA SER A 614 1.13 45.02 8.03
C SER A 614 1.14 44.18 6.75
N ARG A 615 2.26 43.50 6.47
CA ARG A 615 2.47 42.66 5.29
C ARG A 615 2.55 41.20 5.71
N GLY A 616 1.83 40.36 4.98
CA GLY A 616 1.76 38.93 5.26
C GLY A 616 1.98 38.09 4.01
N PHE A 617 1.38 36.91 3.97
CA PHE A 617 1.25 36.14 2.76
C PHE A 617 0.19 36.74 1.83
N ASP A 618 0.59 37.04 0.59
CA ASP A 618 -0.32 37.50 -0.47
C ASP A 618 -0.22 36.60 -1.71
N ILE A 619 -1.34 35.96 -2.05
CA ILE A 619 -1.47 35.12 -3.24
C ILE A 619 -1.09 35.86 -4.55
N LYS A 620 -1.26 37.20 -4.59
CA LYS A 620 -0.93 38.02 -5.76
C LYS A 620 0.58 38.22 -5.96
N ARG A 621 1.38 37.91 -4.93
CA ARG A 621 2.85 37.97 -4.99
C ARG A 621 3.48 36.66 -5.46
N ARG A 622 2.69 35.60 -5.70
CA ARG A 622 3.19 34.33 -6.25
C ARG A 622 3.85 34.57 -7.61
N LEU A 623 5.06 34.04 -7.78
CA LEU A 623 5.77 34.11 -9.05
C LEU A 623 4.97 33.43 -10.18
N PHE A 624 4.83 34.13 -11.30
CA PHE A 624 4.16 33.63 -12.50
C PHE A 624 4.90 32.41 -13.05
N CYS A 625 6.20 32.54 -13.29
CA CYS A 625 7.03 31.48 -13.87
C CYS A 625 7.93 30.85 -12.80
N GLU A 626 8.12 29.54 -12.89
CA GLU A 626 9.07 28.81 -12.02
C GLU A 626 10.52 29.24 -12.26
N THR A 627 10.85 29.62 -13.50
CA THR A 627 12.18 30.08 -13.89
C THR A 627 12.58 31.39 -13.21
N ASP A 628 11.61 32.21 -12.79
CA ASP A 628 11.87 33.50 -12.14
C ASP A 628 12.54 33.32 -10.77
N ILE A 629 12.41 32.14 -10.15
CA ILE A 629 13.10 31.78 -8.90
C ILE A 629 14.62 31.88 -9.08
N LEU A 630 15.13 31.52 -10.27
CA LEU A 630 16.56 31.60 -10.57
C LEU A 630 17.08 33.04 -10.59
N ALA A 631 16.21 34.05 -10.74
CA ALA A 631 16.60 35.46 -10.63
C ALA A 631 16.90 35.89 -9.19
N TYR A 632 16.31 35.23 -8.19
CA TYR A 632 16.57 35.52 -6.77
C TYR A 632 17.93 34.97 -6.33
N CYS A 633 18.33 33.80 -6.83
CA CYS A 633 19.56 33.12 -6.41
C CYS A 633 20.32 32.55 -7.63
N PRO A 634 20.76 33.41 -8.57
CA PRO A 634 21.33 32.98 -9.84
C PRO A 634 22.54 32.08 -9.63
N SER A 635 22.55 30.92 -10.30
CA SER A 635 23.61 29.91 -10.20
C SER A 635 23.84 29.30 -8.80
N LEU A 636 23.30 29.86 -7.70
CA LEU A 636 23.42 29.34 -6.33
C LEU A 636 22.43 28.21 -6.04
N VAL A 637 21.32 28.17 -6.78
CA VAL A 637 20.28 27.14 -6.66
C VAL A 637 20.11 26.38 -7.97
N THR A 638 19.59 25.16 -7.87
CA THR A 638 19.28 24.30 -9.02
C THR A 638 17.89 23.68 -8.83
N VAL A 639 17.20 23.43 -9.94
CA VAL A 639 15.92 22.74 -9.92
C VAL A 639 16.14 21.28 -10.25
N ILE A 640 15.71 20.39 -9.35
CA ILE A 640 15.72 18.94 -9.58
C ILE A 640 14.33 18.53 -10.06
N TYR A 641 14.30 17.98 -11.27
CA TYR A 641 13.07 17.47 -11.91
C TYR A 641 12.88 16.01 -11.49
N ASN A 642 12.26 15.80 -10.34
CA ASN A 642 11.76 14.48 -9.91
C ASN A 642 10.22 14.43 -10.06
N ASN A 643 9.53 13.50 -9.39
CA ASN A 643 8.05 13.46 -9.40
C ASN A 643 7.43 14.80 -8.93
N ASP A 644 8.07 15.43 -7.95
CA ASP A 644 7.83 16.79 -7.50
C ASP A 644 9.03 17.66 -7.90
N LYS A 645 8.80 18.83 -8.50
CA LYS A 645 9.92 19.73 -8.85
C LYS A 645 10.46 20.33 -7.56
N GLU A 646 11.71 20.08 -7.24
CA GLU A 646 12.36 20.56 -6.01
C GLU A 646 13.41 21.63 -6.30
N LEU A 647 13.57 22.58 -5.38
CA LEU A 647 14.66 23.54 -5.39
C LEU A 647 15.74 23.13 -4.38
N HIS A 648 16.96 23.04 -4.86
CA HIS A 648 18.13 22.65 -4.07
C HIS A 648 19.17 23.76 -4.14
N LEU A 649 20.05 23.82 -3.14
CA LEU A 649 21.32 24.53 -3.32
C LEU A 649 22.11 23.79 -4.39
N ALA A 650 22.69 24.54 -5.33
CA ALA A 650 23.27 23.96 -6.52
C ALA A 650 24.55 23.14 -6.25
N HIS A 651 25.18 23.32 -5.08
CA HIS A 651 26.32 22.50 -4.65
C HIS A 651 26.60 22.68 -3.15
N PHE A 652 27.16 21.66 -2.48
CA PHE A 652 27.46 21.69 -1.04
C PHE A 652 28.34 22.88 -0.62
N SER A 653 29.29 23.28 -1.48
CA SER A 653 30.14 24.46 -1.25
C SER A 653 29.39 25.79 -1.19
N VAL A 654 28.15 25.86 -1.71
CA VAL A 654 27.30 27.05 -1.54
C VAL A 654 26.84 27.13 -0.09
N GLU A 655 26.41 26.02 0.51
CA GLU A 655 26.04 25.95 1.93
C GLU A 655 27.23 26.36 2.82
N GLU A 656 28.42 25.79 2.56
CA GLU A 656 29.65 26.12 3.29
C GLU A 656 30.00 27.61 3.23
N TYR A 657 29.76 28.25 2.08
CA TYR A 657 29.96 29.69 1.90
C TYR A 657 28.93 30.51 2.70
N LEU A 658 27.64 30.16 2.60
CA LEU A 658 26.56 30.88 3.28
C LEU A 658 26.71 30.80 4.80
N LEU A 659 27.07 29.63 5.33
CA LEU A 659 27.29 29.41 6.77
C LEU A 659 28.48 30.19 7.37
N ARG A 660 29.22 30.97 6.57
CA ARG A 660 30.22 31.93 7.11
C ARG A 660 29.61 33.23 7.61
N TYR A 661 28.34 33.51 7.27
CA TYR A 661 27.66 34.75 7.63
C TYR A 661 26.58 34.50 8.70
N ASP A 662 26.51 35.39 9.68
CA ASP A 662 25.60 35.27 10.84
C ASP A 662 24.13 35.14 10.46
N GLN A 663 23.70 35.76 9.35
CA GLN A 663 22.32 35.70 8.88
C GLN A 663 21.89 34.29 8.41
N PHE A 664 22.85 33.43 8.04
CA PHE A 664 22.59 32.06 7.63
C PHE A 664 22.90 31.06 8.75
N GLN A 665 23.31 31.50 9.94
CA GLN A 665 23.42 30.62 11.10
C GLN A 665 22.03 30.12 11.52
N ILE A 666 21.98 28.90 12.07
CA ILE A 666 20.73 28.20 12.36
C ILE A 666 19.78 29.01 13.26
N THR A 667 20.30 29.75 14.24
CA THR A 667 19.49 30.57 15.14
C THR A 667 18.80 31.70 14.39
N THR A 668 19.55 32.50 13.63
CA THR A 668 19.01 33.63 12.84
C THR A 668 18.05 33.15 11.75
N ALA A 669 18.43 32.09 11.04
CA ALA A 669 17.58 31.47 10.02
C ALA A 669 16.29 30.91 10.63
N SER A 670 16.35 30.31 11.82
CA SER A 670 15.17 29.77 12.50
C SER A 670 14.18 30.85 12.92
N ILE A 671 14.64 32.07 13.22
CA ILE A 671 13.75 33.22 13.46
C ILE A 671 12.95 33.52 12.20
N SER A 672 13.64 33.64 11.06
CA SER A 672 13.04 33.90 9.75
C SER A 672 12.06 32.81 9.35
N ILE A 673 12.47 31.54 9.40
CA ILE A 673 11.63 30.38 9.06
C ILE A 673 10.40 30.30 9.96
N THR A 674 10.56 30.48 11.27
CA THR A 674 9.44 30.46 12.22
C THR A 674 8.45 31.57 11.92
N ARG A 675 8.92 32.81 11.71
CA ARG A 675 8.06 33.93 11.32
C ARG A 675 7.32 33.64 10.03
N THR A 676 8.00 33.19 8.99
CA THR A 676 7.38 32.89 7.68
C THR A 676 6.31 31.82 7.82
N CYS A 677 6.58 30.70 8.49
CA CYS A 677 5.61 29.63 8.66
C CYS A 677 4.38 30.10 9.47
N LEU A 678 4.58 30.86 10.55
CA LEU A 678 3.47 31.36 11.37
C LEU A 678 2.64 32.41 10.63
N THR A 679 3.28 33.36 9.95
CA THR A 679 2.59 34.35 9.11
C THR A 679 1.79 33.66 8.02
N TYR A 680 2.41 32.73 7.28
CA TYR A 680 1.73 31.94 6.25
C TYR A 680 0.51 31.20 6.79
N LEU A 681 0.68 30.42 7.87
CA LEU A 681 -0.43 29.67 8.47
C LEU A 681 -1.51 30.58 9.04
N THR A 682 -1.20 31.83 9.41
CA THR A 682 -2.18 32.80 9.91
C THR A 682 -3.04 33.34 8.78
N ASP A 683 -2.42 33.73 7.66
CA ASP A 683 -3.08 34.46 6.58
C ASP A 683 -3.88 33.58 5.61
N ILE A 684 -3.50 32.31 5.45
CA ILE A 684 -4.24 31.39 4.58
C ILE A 684 -5.62 31.06 5.19
N ASN A 685 -6.63 30.90 4.35
CA ASN A 685 -8.01 30.60 4.79
C ASN A 685 -8.66 29.57 3.87
N GLY A 686 -9.66 28.85 4.40
CA GLY A 686 -10.42 27.83 3.65
C GLY A 686 -10.61 26.54 4.43
N SER A 687 -11.34 25.60 3.84
CA SER A 687 -11.46 24.23 4.33
C SER A 687 -10.12 23.48 4.19
N GLU A 688 -9.95 22.38 4.93
CA GLU A 688 -8.73 21.54 4.86
C GLU A 688 -8.41 21.08 3.43
N ARG A 689 -9.45 20.76 2.65
CA ARG A 689 -9.31 20.37 1.24
C ARG A 689 -8.85 21.53 0.35
N GLU A 690 -9.34 22.74 0.60
CA GLU A 690 -8.91 23.93 -0.14
C GLU A 690 -7.49 24.32 0.23
N ILE A 691 -7.15 24.28 1.51
CA ILE A 691 -5.80 24.58 1.99
C ILE A 691 -4.80 23.60 1.35
N THR A 692 -5.05 22.30 1.46
CA THR A 692 -4.17 21.27 0.89
C THR A 692 -4.01 21.39 -0.64
N ARG A 693 -5.04 21.90 -1.34
CA ARG A 693 -5.04 22.01 -2.80
C ARG A 693 -4.40 23.30 -3.32
N TYR A 694 -4.63 24.44 -2.65
CA TYR A 694 -4.28 25.76 -3.16
C TYR A 694 -3.13 26.45 -2.42
N PHE A 695 -2.68 25.88 -1.30
CA PHE A 695 -1.66 26.45 -0.41
C PHE A 695 -0.57 25.39 -0.16
N PRO A 696 0.33 25.17 -1.13
CA PRO A 696 1.26 24.04 -1.13
C PRO A 696 2.24 24.04 0.05
N MET A 697 2.55 25.19 0.64
CA MET A 697 3.42 25.31 1.83
C MET A 697 2.70 25.02 3.14
N ALA A 698 1.37 24.89 3.17
CA ALA A 698 0.62 24.78 4.42
C ALA A 698 1.04 23.58 5.26
N ARG A 699 1.24 22.42 4.62
CA ARG A 699 1.69 21.21 5.30
C ARG A 699 3.13 21.31 5.78
N TYR A 700 4.04 21.77 4.93
CA TYR A 700 5.44 22.03 5.32
C TYR A 700 5.52 22.97 6.54
N ALA A 701 4.81 24.10 6.47
CA ALA A 701 4.79 25.08 7.54
C ALA A 701 4.28 24.44 8.85
N ALA A 702 3.17 23.70 8.79
CA ALA A 702 2.55 23.03 9.94
C ALA A 702 3.46 21.96 10.58
N GLU A 703 4.24 21.25 9.77
CA GLU A 703 5.16 20.18 10.20
C GLU A 703 6.44 20.72 10.84
N HIS A 704 7.00 21.82 10.32
CA HIS A 704 8.38 22.20 10.62
C HIS A 704 8.54 23.45 11.49
N TRP A 705 7.52 24.31 11.63
CA TRP A 705 7.68 25.56 12.37
C TRP A 705 8.08 25.35 13.84
N THR A 706 7.55 24.31 14.50
CA THR A 706 7.82 24.08 15.93
C THR A 706 9.29 23.74 16.19
N TYR A 707 9.92 22.99 15.28
CA TYR A 707 11.35 22.68 15.38
C TYR A 707 12.18 23.96 15.39
N HIS A 708 11.97 24.86 14.42
CA HIS A 708 12.69 26.13 14.36
C HIS A 708 12.32 27.07 15.53
N ALA A 709 11.07 27.03 15.98
CA ALA A 709 10.62 27.81 17.12
C ALA A 709 11.37 27.45 18.41
N THR A 710 11.66 26.17 18.67
CA THR A 710 12.43 25.77 19.86
C THR A 710 13.82 26.40 19.94
N LEU A 711 14.43 26.73 18.80
CA LEU A 711 15.75 27.37 18.73
C LEU A 711 15.71 28.88 18.94
N THR A 712 14.50 29.47 19.03
CA THR A 712 14.27 30.92 19.06
C THR A 712 13.52 31.38 20.30
N LEU A 713 13.30 30.50 21.29
CA LEU A 713 12.55 30.81 22.52
C LEU A 713 13.21 31.87 23.42
N ALA A 714 14.47 32.24 23.16
CA ALA A 714 15.13 33.35 23.83
C ALA A 714 14.67 34.74 23.32
N TYR A 715 13.97 34.79 22.19
CA TYR A 715 13.51 36.04 21.57
C TYR A 715 12.04 36.28 21.92
N GLU A 716 11.79 37.33 22.69
CA GLU A 716 10.46 37.65 23.24
C GLU A 716 9.42 37.87 22.13
N GLU A 717 9.76 38.61 21.07
CA GLU A 717 8.86 38.91 19.95
C GLU A 717 8.36 37.63 19.25
N ILE A 718 9.25 36.64 19.06
CA ILE A 718 8.88 35.35 18.45
C ILE A 718 8.01 34.53 19.39
N THR A 719 8.34 34.53 20.67
CA THR A 719 7.56 33.86 21.70
C THR A 719 6.13 34.41 21.76
N GLN A 720 5.97 35.74 21.79
CA GLN A 720 4.66 36.40 21.77
C GLN A 720 3.85 36.03 20.51
N ARG A 721 4.51 35.97 19.34
CA ARG A 721 3.88 35.54 18.09
C ARG A 721 3.41 34.08 18.14
N ILE A 722 4.22 33.18 18.69
CA ILE A 722 3.85 31.77 18.89
C ILE A 722 2.65 31.66 19.83
N VAL A 723 2.66 32.36 20.96
CA VAL A 723 1.56 32.35 21.93
C VAL A 723 0.27 32.87 21.28
N SER A 724 0.33 34.01 20.59
CA SER A 724 -0.81 34.57 19.85
C SER A 724 -1.37 33.59 18.80
N PHE A 725 -0.49 32.92 18.06
CA PHE A 725 -0.86 31.89 17.08
C PHE A 725 -1.55 30.68 17.74
N LEU A 726 -1.07 30.26 18.91
CA LEU A 726 -1.67 29.14 19.64
C LEU A 726 -3.01 29.53 20.30
N GLU A 727 -3.15 30.76 20.78
CA GLU A 727 -4.38 31.24 21.44
C GLU A 727 -5.54 31.41 20.45
N THR A 728 -5.24 31.90 19.26
CA THR A 728 -6.25 32.11 18.22
C THR A 728 -6.83 30.76 17.77
N GLU A 729 -8.14 30.56 17.95
CA GLU A 729 -8.80 29.27 17.71
C GLU A 729 -8.69 28.83 16.24
N GLU A 730 -8.83 29.78 15.31
CA GLU A 730 -8.77 29.50 13.88
C GLU A 730 -7.41 28.98 13.44
N THR A 731 -6.32 29.63 13.88
CA THR A 731 -4.94 29.24 13.57
C THR A 731 -4.55 27.93 14.24
N PHE A 732 -4.92 27.75 15.52
CA PHE A 732 -4.66 26.51 16.25
C PHE A 732 -5.36 25.31 15.60
N GLN A 733 -6.65 25.42 15.28
CA GLN A 733 -7.39 24.34 14.62
C GLN A 733 -6.88 24.08 13.20
N ARG A 734 -6.48 25.12 12.46
CA ARG A 734 -5.88 24.98 11.14
C ARG A 734 -4.57 24.21 11.22
N TRP A 735 -3.68 24.60 12.12
CA TRP A 735 -2.42 23.88 12.37
C TRP A 735 -2.69 22.42 12.73
N ALA A 736 -3.57 22.16 13.70
CA ALA A 736 -3.88 20.81 14.16
C ALA A 736 -4.57 19.93 13.11
N ARG A 737 -5.29 20.49 12.14
CA ARG A 737 -5.86 19.73 11.02
C ARG A 737 -4.83 19.39 9.96
N LEU A 738 -3.87 20.28 9.73
CA LEU A 738 -2.80 20.07 8.77
C LEU A 738 -1.74 19.10 9.28
N HIS A 739 -1.41 19.17 10.58
CA HIS A 739 -0.41 18.30 11.19
C HIS A 739 -0.60 18.17 12.71
N GLN A 740 -0.52 16.94 13.21
CA GLN A 740 -0.40 16.66 14.64
C GLN A 740 0.85 15.83 14.90
N ALA A 741 1.86 16.44 15.52
CA ALA A 741 3.16 15.81 15.74
C ALA A 741 3.11 14.57 16.66
N ASP A 742 2.05 14.40 17.46
CA ASP A 742 1.80 13.20 18.27
C ASP A 742 1.17 12.05 17.46
N ARG A 743 0.85 12.29 16.19
CA ARG A 743 0.30 11.34 15.21
C ARG A 743 0.87 11.58 13.82
N SER A 744 2.20 11.65 13.71
CA SER A 744 2.87 11.97 12.44
C SER A 744 2.61 10.97 11.30
N TRP A 745 2.02 9.80 11.58
CA TRP A 745 1.60 8.80 10.58
C TRP A 745 0.20 9.04 10.02
N ASP A 746 -0.57 9.96 10.59
CA ASP A 746 -1.94 10.27 10.17
C ASP A 746 -1.93 11.50 9.25
N ASP A 747 -2.21 11.28 7.96
CA ASP A 747 -2.18 12.33 6.94
C ASP A 747 -3.37 13.31 7.05
N SER A 748 -4.41 12.96 7.82
CA SER A 748 -5.60 13.78 8.06
C SER A 748 -6.05 13.62 9.51
N PRO A 749 -5.28 14.18 10.47
CA PRO A 749 -5.48 13.93 11.90
C PRO A 749 -6.78 14.54 12.46
N GLY A 750 -7.43 15.41 11.70
CA GLY A 750 -8.70 16.05 12.04
C GLY A 750 -8.55 17.13 13.12
N ALA A 751 -9.60 17.35 13.90
CA ALA A 751 -9.57 18.36 14.97
C ALA A 751 -8.53 18.04 16.06
N ALA A 752 -8.01 19.08 16.69
CA ALA A 752 -7.06 18.97 17.80
C ALA A 752 -7.67 18.11 18.92
N ARG A 753 -6.95 17.06 19.32
CA ARG A 753 -7.39 16.19 20.44
C ARG A 753 -6.82 16.62 21.78
N GLY A 754 -5.70 17.33 21.76
CA GLY A 754 -5.04 17.90 22.94
C GLY A 754 -5.31 19.40 23.08
N SER A 755 -5.08 19.92 24.28
CA SER A 755 -5.11 21.37 24.55
C SER A 755 -3.92 22.09 23.87
N ARG A 756 -3.99 23.42 23.78
CA ARG A 756 -2.87 24.26 23.32
C ARG A 756 -1.60 24.00 24.15
N LEU A 757 -1.77 23.91 25.47
CA LEU A 757 -0.72 23.58 26.41
C LEU A 757 -0.13 22.19 26.15
N TYR A 758 -0.97 21.19 25.85
CA TYR A 758 -0.51 19.84 25.47
C TYR A 758 0.44 19.89 24.27
N TYR A 759 0.07 20.56 23.18
CA TYR A 759 0.92 20.62 21.99
C TYR A 759 2.16 21.50 22.20
N ALA A 760 2.08 22.57 22.98
CA ALA A 760 3.25 23.36 23.36
C ALA A 760 4.26 22.51 24.14
N CYS A 761 3.77 21.75 25.12
CA CYS A 761 4.60 20.85 25.93
C CYS A 761 5.19 19.71 25.11
N PHE A 762 4.42 19.11 24.22
CA PHE A 762 4.90 18.05 23.32
C PHE A 762 6.02 18.54 22.39
N ASN A 763 5.90 19.75 21.84
CA ASN A 763 6.86 20.30 20.90
C ASN A 763 8.07 20.96 21.57
N GLY A 764 8.17 20.99 22.90
CA GLY A 764 9.31 21.61 23.59
C GLY A 764 9.24 23.13 23.68
N LEU A 765 8.05 23.73 23.51
CA LEU A 765 7.85 25.18 23.54
C LEU A 765 7.74 25.69 24.98
N GLY A 766 8.84 25.66 25.72
CA GLY A 766 8.85 25.91 27.18
C GLY A 766 8.37 27.31 27.59
N VAL A 767 8.84 28.37 26.93
CA VAL A 767 8.40 29.76 27.24
C VAL A 767 6.93 29.97 26.83
N PRO A 768 6.47 29.59 25.62
CA PRO A 768 5.05 29.63 25.29
C PRO A 768 4.17 28.79 26.21
N ALA A 769 4.65 27.64 26.70
CA ALA A 769 3.90 26.82 27.65
C ALA A 769 3.71 27.55 29.00
N ARG A 770 4.74 28.26 29.48
CA ARG A 770 4.63 29.10 30.68
C ARG A 770 3.60 30.22 30.49
N ASP A 771 3.69 30.96 29.39
CA ASP A 771 2.76 32.06 29.11
C ASP A 771 1.31 31.58 29.03
N LEU A 772 1.06 30.40 28.43
CA LEU A 772 -0.27 29.79 28.40
C LEU A 772 -0.77 29.43 29.80
N ILE A 773 0.09 28.91 30.67
CA ILE A 773 -0.25 28.60 32.08
C ILE A 773 -0.57 29.89 32.85
N ASP A 774 0.26 30.92 32.71
CA ASP A 774 0.08 32.22 33.37
C ASP A 774 -1.23 32.90 32.93
N LYS A 775 -1.67 32.63 31.69
CA LYS A 775 -2.97 33.06 31.14
C LYS A 775 -4.15 32.13 31.49
N GLY A 776 -3.93 31.11 32.33
CA GLY A 776 -4.99 30.26 32.88
C GLY A 776 -5.26 28.97 32.11
N ALA A 777 -4.33 28.47 31.28
CA ALA A 777 -4.48 27.16 30.67
C ALA A 777 -4.52 26.05 31.74
N ASP A 778 -5.50 25.15 31.63
CA ASP A 778 -5.62 24.01 32.54
C ASP A 778 -4.47 23.02 32.34
N VAL A 779 -3.57 22.98 33.33
CA VAL A 779 -2.39 22.11 33.40
C VAL A 779 -2.76 20.62 33.37
N ASN A 780 -3.94 20.28 33.87
CA ASN A 780 -4.43 18.90 33.98
C ASN A 780 -5.45 18.53 32.89
N ALA A 781 -5.63 19.39 31.87
CA ALA A 781 -6.51 19.12 30.76
C ALA A 781 -6.17 17.77 30.10
N GLN A 782 -7.17 16.88 30.06
CA GLN A 782 -7.05 15.60 29.41
C GLN A 782 -7.24 15.75 27.89
N GLY A 783 -6.38 15.11 27.11
CA GLY A 783 -6.43 15.16 25.67
C GLY A 783 -5.12 14.74 24.99
N GLY A 784 -5.20 14.58 23.67
CA GLY A 784 -4.08 14.17 22.83
C GLY A 784 -3.79 12.67 22.88
N TYR A 785 -2.85 12.21 22.06
CA TYR A 785 -2.48 10.79 22.00
C TYR A 785 -1.88 10.26 23.32
N TYR A 786 -1.12 11.09 24.03
CA TYR A 786 -0.47 10.73 25.30
C TYR A 786 -1.31 11.09 26.54
N GLY A 787 -2.52 11.61 26.37
CA GLY A 787 -3.50 11.75 27.45
C GLY A 787 -3.47 13.07 28.23
N ASN A 788 -2.30 13.68 28.46
CA ASN A 788 -2.19 15.04 29.02
C ASN A 788 -0.81 15.67 28.74
N ALA A 789 -0.65 16.96 29.06
CA ALA A 789 0.56 17.74 28.78
C ALA A 789 1.82 17.19 29.48
N LEU A 790 1.68 16.70 30.72
CA LEU A 790 2.78 16.13 31.50
C LEU A 790 3.29 14.82 30.87
N GLN A 791 2.39 13.94 30.43
CA GLN A 791 2.75 12.72 29.72
C GLN A 791 3.44 13.02 28.39
N ALA A 792 2.94 14.00 27.64
CA ALA A 792 3.53 14.44 26.38
C ALA A 792 4.96 14.97 26.56
N ALA A 793 5.19 15.87 27.52
CA ALA A 793 6.54 16.37 27.84
C ALA A 793 7.48 15.26 28.29
N SER A 794 6.98 14.32 29.09
CA SER A 794 7.74 13.16 29.60
C SER A 794 8.13 12.18 28.49
N GLN A 795 7.25 11.96 27.53
CA GLN A 795 7.50 11.12 26.35
C GLN A 795 8.55 11.72 25.42
N ARG A 796 8.62 13.05 25.34
CA ARG A 796 9.57 13.77 24.49
C ARG A 796 10.88 14.14 25.19
N GLY A 797 10.99 13.90 26.50
CA GLY A 797 12.22 14.17 27.25
C GLY A 797 12.39 15.64 27.66
N HIS A 798 11.32 16.45 27.62
CA HIS A 798 11.39 17.88 27.90
C HIS A 798 11.38 18.17 29.41
N GLN A 799 12.51 17.93 30.06
CA GLN A 799 12.66 17.99 31.52
C GLN A 799 12.28 19.35 32.13
N GLU A 800 12.70 20.46 31.51
CA GLU A 800 12.35 21.80 32.00
C GLU A 800 10.84 22.05 31.97
N ILE A 801 10.16 21.55 30.94
CA ILE A 801 8.70 21.63 30.81
C ILE A 801 8.01 20.71 31.81
N VAL A 802 8.55 19.50 32.05
CA VAL A 802 8.05 18.63 33.11
C VAL A 802 8.09 19.36 34.46
N ASN A 803 9.23 19.96 34.81
CA ASN A 803 9.37 20.71 36.06
C ASN A 803 8.41 21.90 36.12
N LEU A 804 8.25 22.65 35.02
CA LEU A 804 7.28 23.74 34.91
C LEU A 804 5.85 23.26 35.21
N LEU A 805 5.42 22.15 34.62
CA LEU A 805 4.09 21.57 34.83
C LEU A 805 3.90 21.09 36.27
N LEU A 806 4.90 20.40 36.85
CA LEU A 806 4.85 19.92 38.23
C LEU A 806 4.77 21.05 39.25
N ASN A 807 5.53 22.13 39.03
CA ASN A 807 5.48 23.32 39.88
C ASN A 807 4.13 24.05 39.81
N ASN A 808 3.37 23.84 38.74
CA ASN A 808 2.02 24.35 38.55
C ASN A 808 0.94 23.28 38.81
N ALA A 809 1.23 22.36 39.74
CA ALA A 809 0.28 21.35 40.23
C ALA A 809 -0.28 20.38 39.17
N ALA A 810 0.54 20.02 38.18
CA ALA A 810 0.24 18.88 37.30
C ALA A 810 0.13 17.58 38.11
N ASP A 811 -0.94 16.82 37.90
CA ASP A 811 -1.15 15.52 38.53
C ASP A 811 -0.20 14.48 37.94
N VAL A 812 0.84 14.16 38.71
CA VAL A 812 1.86 13.14 38.40
C VAL A 812 1.23 11.77 38.12
N ASN A 813 0.09 11.48 38.75
CA ASN A 813 -0.57 10.18 38.68
C ASN A 813 -1.74 10.17 37.69
N ALA A 814 -1.98 11.27 36.95
CA ALA A 814 -3.06 11.36 35.99
C ALA A 814 -2.99 10.20 34.98
N GLN A 815 -4.01 9.34 35.02
CA GLN A 815 -4.11 8.18 34.17
C GLN A 815 -4.74 8.54 32.82
N GLY A 816 -4.22 7.94 31.74
CA GLY A 816 -4.74 8.10 30.39
C GLY A 816 -3.64 7.98 29.33
N GLY A 817 -4.05 8.05 28.06
CA GLY A 817 -3.12 8.00 26.93
C GLY A 817 -2.40 6.66 26.75
N TYR A 818 -1.46 6.64 25.79
CA TYR A 818 -0.75 5.42 25.39
C TYR A 818 0.07 4.76 26.50
N TYR A 819 0.75 5.54 27.34
CA TYR A 819 1.66 5.04 28.37
C TYR A 819 1.02 4.88 29.74
N GLY A 820 -0.27 5.21 29.89
CA GLY A 820 -0.96 5.15 31.18
C GLY A 820 -0.66 6.35 32.07
N ASN A 821 0.62 6.66 32.38
CA ASN A 821 1.01 7.84 33.15
C ASN A 821 2.39 8.41 32.73
N ALA A 822 2.75 9.58 33.28
CA ALA A 822 3.96 10.31 32.91
C ALA A 822 5.25 9.55 33.25
N LEU A 823 5.27 8.88 34.41
CA LEU A 823 6.41 8.09 34.88
C LEU A 823 6.68 6.88 33.96
N GLN A 824 5.62 6.23 33.49
CA GLN A 824 5.70 5.12 32.53
C GLN A 824 6.18 5.60 31.16
N ALA A 825 5.72 6.76 30.69
CA ALA A 825 6.21 7.38 29.46
C ALA A 825 7.71 7.68 29.53
N ALA A 826 8.18 8.35 30.59
CA ALA A 826 9.59 8.66 30.78
C ALA A 826 10.46 7.39 30.93
N SER A 827 9.96 6.38 31.64
CA SER A 827 10.66 5.11 31.84
C SER A 827 10.78 4.29 30.56
N GLY A 828 9.71 4.25 29.75
CA GLY A 828 9.71 3.59 28.44
C GLY A 828 10.51 4.37 27.38
N CYS A 829 10.78 5.65 27.56
CA CYS A 829 11.59 6.43 26.62
C CYS A 829 13.05 6.64 27.08
N GLY A 830 13.43 6.17 28.26
CA GLY A 830 14.82 6.23 28.71
C GLY A 830 15.24 7.53 29.40
N TYR A 831 14.31 8.40 29.80
CA TYR A 831 14.64 9.71 30.39
C TYR A 831 14.81 9.65 31.92
N GLN A 832 15.99 9.21 32.35
CA GLN A 832 16.29 8.97 33.77
C GLN A 832 16.07 10.19 34.67
N GLU A 833 16.39 11.40 34.19
CA GLU A 833 16.22 12.64 34.98
C GLU A 833 14.75 12.99 35.23
N ILE A 834 13.88 12.72 34.26
CA ILE A 834 12.43 12.92 34.40
C ILE A 834 11.84 11.89 35.36
N VAL A 835 12.27 10.62 35.28
CA VAL A 835 11.86 9.57 36.22
C VAL A 835 12.27 9.92 37.66
N ASN A 836 13.39 10.61 37.85
CA ASN A 836 13.80 11.06 39.19
C ASN A 836 12.89 12.14 39.77
N ALA A 837 12.43 13.07 38.93
CA ALA A 837 11.60 14.20 39.32
C ALA A 837 10.14 13.80 39.61
N GLN A 838 9.63 12.75 38.95
CA GLN A 838 8.25 12.31 39.06
C GLN A 838 8.09 11.26 40.18
N GLY A 839 7.82 11.72 41.41
CA GLY A 839 7.60 10.87 42.60
C GLY A 839 6.30 10.06 42.63
N GLY A 840 5.82 9.57 41.47
CA GLY A 840 4.51 8.93 41.31
C GLY A 840 4.45 7.43 41.66
N PHE A 841 3.25 6.83 41.50
CA PHE A 841 3.03 5.39 41.69
C PHE A 841 3.86 4.56 40.69
N TYR A 842 4.75 3.71 41.20
CA TYR A 842 5.76 3.01 40.41
C TYR A 842 5.24 1.96 39.41
N GLY A 843 3.96 1.55 39.49
CA GLY A 843 3.24 0.63 38.57
C GLY A 843 4.06 -0.24 37.60
N ASN A 844 3.63 -0.32 36.34
CA ASN A 844 4.33 -1.06 35.28
C ASN A 844 5.54 -0.27 34.71
N ALA A 845 6.02 0.79 35.37
CA ALA A 845 7.14 1.61 34.88
C ALA A 845 8.45 0.79 34.78
N LEU A 846 8.65 -0.13 35.74
CA LEU A 846 9.74 -1.11 35.70
C LEU A 846 9.61 -2.05 34.49
N GLN A 847 8.39 -2.50 34.18
CA GLN A 847 8.11 -3.34 33.02
C GLN A 847 8.35 -2.59 31.70
N ALA A 848 7.91 -1.33 31.61
CA ALA A 848 8.13 -0.47 30.44
C ALA A 848 9.63 -0.23 30.18
N ALA A 849 10.40 0.10 31.23
CA ALA A 849 11.85 0.26 31.12
C ALA A 849 12.56 -1.07 30.75
N SER A 850 12.10 -2.20 31.30
CA SER A 850 12.68 -3.52 31.02
C SER A 850 12.39 -3.99 29.59
N GLN A 851 11.17 -3.81 29.09
CA GLN A 851 10.79 -4.20 27.72
C GLN A 851 11.58 -3.44 26.66
N ARG A 852 11.96 -2.19 26.95
CA ARG A 852 12.74 -1.34 26.03
C ARG A 852 14.24 -1.30 26.32
N GLY A 853 14.72 -2.15 27.24
CA GLY A 853 16.16 -2.34 27.49
C GLY A 853 16.86 -1.19 28.23
N HIS A 854 16.13 -0.34 28.96
CA HIS A 854 16.69 0.78 29.69
C HIS A 854 17.22 0.36 31.07
N HIS A 855 18.33 -0.40 31.09
CA HIS A 855 18.90 -1.01 32.30
C HIS A 855 19.23 -0.02 33.44
N GLY A 856 19.65 1.21 33.11
CA GLY A 856 19.91 2.26 34.11
C GLY A 856 18.65 2.65 34.89
N ILE A 857 17.52 2.79 34.20
CA ILE A 857 16.22 3.11 34.82
C ILE A 857 15.67 1.90 35.58
N VAL A 858 15.83 0.68 35.04
CA VAL A 858 15.44 -0.58 35.73
C VAL A 858 16.12 -0.69 37.10
N ASN A 859 17.44 -0.55 37.14
CA ASN A 859 18.22 -0.62 38.38
C ASN A 859 17.80 0.48 39.38
N MET A 860 17.49 1.67 38.86
CA MET A 860 17.05 2.80 39.68
C MET A 860 15.65 2.58 40.27
N LEU A 861 14.69 2.13 39.47
CA LEU A 861 13.32 1.83 39.92
C LEU A 861 13.31 0.67 40.93
N GLN A 862 14.14 -0.36 40.73
CA GLN A 862 14.32 -1.45 41.70
C GLN A 862 14.88 -0.96 43.04
N ARG A 863 15.88 -0.06 43.02
CA ARG A 863 16.43 0.57 44.25
C ARG A 863 15.39 1.40 45.00
N ARG A 864 14.38 1.93 44.31
CA ARG A 864 13.26 2.69 44.89
C ARG A 864 12.05 1.81 45.28
N GLY A 865 12.19 0.49 45.20
CA GLY A 865 11.17 -0.46 45.67
C GLY A 865 10.07 -0.80 44.66
N ALA A 866 10.26 -0.51 43.36
CA ALA A 866 9.34 -0.98 42.32
C ALA A 866 9.44 -2.50 42.15
N ILE A 867 8.31 -3.21 42.23
CA ILE A 867 8.22 -4.67 42.12
C ILE A 867 7.50 -5.01 40.80
N THR A 868 7.98 -5.99 40.05
CA THR A 868 7.25 -6.52 38.87
C THR A 868 5.97 -7.22 39.33
N LEU A 869 4.80 -6.68 39.01
CA LEU A 869 3.55 -7.41 39.18
C LEU A 869 3.46 -8.52 38.11
N PRO A 870 3.07 -9.76 38.47
CA PRO A 870 2.82 -10.81 37.49
C PRO A 870 1.58 -10.47 36.65
N SER A 871 1.68 -10.65 35.33
CA SER A 871 0.60 -10.40 34.36
C SER A 871 -0.66 -11.25 34.65
N PRO A 872 -1.89 -10.73 34.45
CA PRO A 872 -3.05 -11.58 34.21
C PRO A 872 -2.99 -12.29 32.85
#